data_AF-A0A971P8V4-F1
#
_entry.id   AF-A0A971P8V4-F1
#
_cell.length_a   1.000
_cell.length_b   1.000
_cell.length_c   1.000
_cell.angle_alpha   90.00
_cell.angle_beta   90.00
_cell.angle_gamma   90.00
#
_symmetry.space_group_name_H-M   'P 1'
#
loop_
_entity.id
_entity.type
_entity.pdbx_description
1 polymer ?
#
loop_
_entity_poly.entity_id
_entity_poly.type
_entity_poly.pdbx_seq_one_letter_code
_entity_poly.pdbx_strand_id
1 'polypeptide(L)'
;MSTVLAETNDFHATMSDEVTTDNSSQIQEIESMRELHSKTYRLEDGTYRYVGYAEDIHFVNSEGKLQDINNEVTEVTDKTGYMYCNTAKTGYMYCNTANSWRAFFAENLRVSEAVLLTKDECQISFSMPTASISGGVAKSDSLSTADADYYKDLAKDNRAVLYEDVLPDIDIAYTVKTNVLKEDIILKSASAPTTFTFDLRVKGLSLAEKDGDVFLCDGKGNTVFEFAPMYMVDANGKRSDAVSYHMEAMENGYKIYIIADIGFLKAVDTVYPVIVDPSVMVTGSSSTYDTCVDQQFPTSNYYLSENLWTGGALGTNAMRTYIKFNLPSVISPAKVTYAYIRIKKKEYQTPYVKAYRVVGSWTSSNLTWNNKPDYTSINASRTAEPDTVGWYKLDATPFVRQCMKGAYNNYGVVIKEPTEWNSSQKTKFYSSDAPSPNKPELIIEYLSSLPNARLVGVVNSGHDHLSWLIPTRDYLEDCDFSSADINLGAFAVSTIHSYLDTDSSAMFISRSHGWVEFDNYGNQTATALVLNDDPNNYVMYRSYSMNTAGLNLTNMQLILFVACSTGLGGEGGNNLPTVAVSRGAQTAVGFSSIVSCNAANTWTELFAECMEDGFTVEDACVFLAEDPYFTGTGLKSFVICGDRSTMLTGGV
;
A
#
# COMPACT_ATOMS: atom_id res chain seq x y z
N MET A 1 -36.55 29.36 52.08
CA MET A 1 -36.29 29.44 50.63
C MET A 1 -35.04 28.62 50.38
N SER A 2 -35.21 27.32 50.13
CA SER A 2 -35.17 26.71 48.79
C SER A 2 -33.75 26.72 48.20
N THR A 3 -33.05 25.61 48.46
CA THR A 3 -32.44 24.70 47.48
C THR A 3 -32.45 25.17 46.02
N VAL A 4 -31.31 25.10 45.33
CA VAL A 4 -31.03 24.18 44.21
C VAL A 4 -29.51 24.03 44.06
N LEU A 5 -29.01 22.83 44.39
CA LEU A 5 -27.78 22.25 43.85
C LEU A 5 -28.09 21.85 42.40
N ALA A 6 -27.27 22.28 41.44
CA ALA A 6 -27.30 21.74 40.09
C ALA A 6 -26.08 20.83 39.92
N GLU A 7 -26.36 19.53 39.96
CA GLU A 7 -25.48 18.43 39.61
C GLU A 7 -25.02 18.58 38.16
N THR A 8 -23.71 18.64 37.93
CA THR A 8 -23.14 18.26 36.63
C THR A 8 -22.84 16.77 36.69
N ASN A 9 -23.73 15.98 36.08
CA ASN A 9 -23.56 14.55 35.87
C ASN A 9 -22.28 14.29 35.06
N ASP A 10 -21.23 13.88 35.74
CA ASP A 10 -20.07 13.23 35.13
C ASP A 10 -20.46 11.76 34.89
N PHE A 11 -20.93 11.48 33.67
CA PHE A 11 -21.24 10.13 33.25
C PHE A 11 -19.91 9.41 32.95
N HIS A 12 -19.35 8.78 33.97
CA HIS A 12 -18.38 7.70 33.79
C HIS A 12 -19.08 6.52 33.10
N ALA A 13 -19.10 6.55 31.77
CA ALA A 13 -19.36 5.36 30.98
C ALA A 13 -18.03 4.59 30.87
N THR A 14 -17.89 3.57 31.70
CA THR A 14 -17.00 2.44 31.44
C THR A 14 -17.47 1.78 30.16
N MET A 15 -16.89 2.16 29.01
CA MET A 15 -17.00 1.36 27.80
C MET A 15 -16.01 0.20 27.94
N SER A 16 -16.57 -0.97 28.16
CA SER A 16 -15.93 -2.24 27.86
C SER A 16 -15.41 -2.21 26.43
N ASP A 17 -14.13 -2.53 26.26
CA ASP A 17 -13.50 -2.84 24.98
C ASP A 17 -14.13 -4.12 24.39
N GLU A 18 -15.35 -3.99 23.87
CA GLU A 18 -15.84 -4.90 22.85
C GLU A 18 -15.18 -4.46 21.55
N VAL A 19 -14.22 -5.28 21.11
CA VAL A 19 -13.76 -5.35 19.72
C VAL A 19 -14.99 -5.51 18.86
N THR A 20 -15.53 -4.38 18.40
CA THR A 20 -16.44 -4.37 17.26
C THR A 20 -15.53 -4.65 16.07
N THR A 21 -15.46 -5.93 15.74
CA THR A 21 -15.02 -6.38 14.42
C THR A 21 -15.72 -5.49 13.42
N ASP A 22 -14.91 -4.71 12.71
CA ASP A 22 -15.30 -3.97 11.53
C ASP A 22 -16.21 -4.86 10.68
N ASN A 23 -17.18 -4.25 10.04
CA ASN A 23 -18.20 -4.90 9.24
C ASN A 23 -17.56 -5.35 7.91
N SER A 24 -16.50 -6.16 7.97
CA SER A 24 -15.87 -6.79 6.83
C SER A 24 -16.74 -7.96 6.40
N SER A 25 -17.62 -7.69 5.45
CA SER A 25 -17.77 -8.50 4.23
C SER A 25 -16.61 -9.51 4.07
N GLN A 26 -16.88 -10.79 3.83
CA GLN A 26 -15.89 -11.87 3.92
C GLN A 26 -14.71 -11.69 2.95
N ILE A 27 -13.66 -11.01 3.42
CA ILE A 27 -12.38 -10.85 2.73
C ILE A 27 -11.55 -12.12 3.02
N GLN A 28 -11.42 -13.00 2.04
CA GLN A 28 -10.59 -14.21 2.18
C GLN A 28 -9.15 -13.91 1.75
N GLU A 29 -8.18 -14.11 2.64
CA GLU A 29 -6.76 -14.09 2.27
C GLU A 29 -6.44 -15.27 1.36
N ILE A 30 -5.70 -15.01 0.28
CA ILE A 30 -5.19 -16.01 -0.65
C ILE A 30 -3.75 -16.34 -0.25
N GLU A 31 -3.56 -17.24 0.71
CA GLU A 31 -2.23 -17.52 1.28
C GLU A 31 -1.18 -17.97 0.24
N SER A 32 -1.61 -18.59 -0.86
CA SER A 32 -0.73 -18.99 -1.97
C SER A 32 -0.14 -17.79 -2.74
N MET A 33 -0.63 -16.58 -2.49
CA MET A 33 -0.16 -15.32 -3.07
C MET A 33 0.59 -14.45 -2.03
N ARG A 34 0.98 -15.02 -0.88
CA ARG A 34 1.87 -14.32 0.06
C ARG A 34 3.21 -14.06 -0.60
N GLU A 35 3.76 -12.88 -0.34
CA GLU A 35 5.17 -12.57 -0.56
C GLU A 35 5.78 -12.12 0.77
N LEU A 36 7.11 -11.97 0.86
CA LEU A 36 7.77 -11.54 2.12
C LEU A 36 7.17 -10.25 2.71
N HIS A 37 6.74 -9.33 1.85
CA HIS A 37 6.28 -8.00 2.19
C HIS A 37 4.80 -7.75 1.83
N SER A 38 4.00 -8.78 1.56
CA SER A 38 2.61 -8.56 1.14
C SER A 38 1.63 -9.69 1.41
N LYS A 39 0.35 -9.30 1.50
CA LYS A 39 -0.82 -10.18 1.52
C LYS A 39 -1.74 -9.83 0.36
N THR A 40 -2.46 -10.83 -0.16
CA THR A 40 -3.48 -10.64 -1.19
C THR A 40 -4.79 -11.22 -0.72
N TYR A 41 -5.87 -10.48 -0.98
CA TYR A 41 -7.21 -10.85 -0.59
C TYR A 41 -8.16 -10.82 -1.78
N ARG A 42 -9.13 -11.73 -1.79
CA ARG A 42 -10.27 -11.65 -2.71
C ARG A 42 -11.42 -10.88 -2.05
N LEU A 43 -11.96 -9.90 -2.76
CA LEU A 43 -13.10 -9.10 -2.33
C LEU A 43 -14.43 -9.75 -2.78
N GLU A 44 -15.55 -9.35 -2.18
CA GLU A 44 -16.88 -9.94 -2.46
C GLU A 44 -17.36 -9.72 -3.89
N ASP A 45 -17.00 -8.60 -4.50
CA ASP A 45 -17.29 -8.27 -5.90
C ASP A 45 -16.43 -9.05 -6.91
N GLY A 46 -15.56 -9.93 -6.44
CA GLY A 46 -14.67 -10.74 -7.27
C GLY A 46 -13.38 -10.03 -7.70
N THR A 47 -13.19 -8.77 -7.32
CA THR A 47 -11.91 -8.06 -7.44
C THR A 47 -10.93 -8.52 -6.35
N TYR A 48 -9.69 -8.03 -6.43
CA TYR A 48 -8.61 -8.41 -5.55
C TYR A 48 -8.00 -7.17 -4.89
N ARG A 49 -7.50 -7.36 -3.66
CA ARG A 49 -6.77 -6.35 -2.92
C ARG A 49 -5.40 -6.89 -2.53
N TYR A 50 -4.36 -6.25 -3.03
CA TYR A 50 -2.99 -6.42 -2.57
C TYR A 50 -2.69 -5.42 -1.45
N VAL A 51 -2.06 -5.90 -0.38
CA VAL A 51 -1.61 -5.10 0.77
C VAL A 51 -0.11 -5.31 0.92
N GLY A 52 0.67 -4.31 0.48
CA GLY A 52 2.13 -4.30 0.58
C GLY A 52 2.62 -3.51 1.78
N TYR A 53 3.72 -3.94 2.37
CA TYR A 53 4.37 -3.31 3.51
C TYR A 53 5.77 -2.83 3.09
N ALA A 54 6.27 -1.79 3.78
CA ALA A 54 7.62 -1.26 3.54
C ALA A 54 8.71 -2.08 4.26
N GLU A 55 8.38 -3.25 4.79
CA GLU A 55 9.29 -4.22 5.40
C GLU A 55 8.75 -5.65 5.20
N ASP A 56 9.52 -6.66 5.61
CA ASP A 56 9.04 -8.04 5.63
C ASP A 56 7.99 -8.26 6.73
N ILE A 57 6.84 -8.83 6.36
CA ILE A 57 5.77 -9.27 7.28
C ILE A 57 5.66 -10.80 7.33
N HIS A 58 6.28 -11.50 6.39
CA HIS A 58 6.37 -12.95 6.37
C HIS A 58 7.82 -13.40 6.37
N PHE A 59 8.06 -14.61 6.87
CA PHE A 59 9.33 -15.32 6.72
C PHE A 59 9.10 -16.72 6.13
N VAL A 60 10.13 -17.26 5.48
CA VAL A 60 10.11 -18.63 4.98
C VAL A 60 10.49 -19.59 6.11
N ASN A 61 9.59 -20.49 6.48
CA ASN A 61 9.84 -21.51 7.49
C ASN A 61 10.70 -22.67 6.96
N SER A 62 11.03 -23.64 7.80
CA SER A 62 11.83 -24.82 7.44
C SER A 62 11.20 -25.72 6.36
N GLU A 63 9.90 -25.63 6.12
CA GLU A 63 9.19 -26.34 5.04
C GLU A 63 9.18 -25.56 3.71
N GLY A 64 9.78 -24.36 3.67
CA GLY A 64 9.75 -23.50 2.49
C GLY A 64 8.45 -22.71 2.32
N LYS A 65 7.58 -22.64 3.34
CA LYS A 65 6.31 -21.89 3.31
C LYS A 65 6.46 -20.52 3.96
N LEU A 66 5.80 -19.53 3.39
CA LEU A 66 5.66 -18.21 4.01
C LEU A 66 4.72 -18.26 5.21
N GLN A 67 5.15 -17.69 6.33
CA GLN A 67 4.42 -17.60 7.59
C GLN A 67 4.52 -16.17 8.13
N ASP A 68 3.49 -15.71 8.82
CA ASP A 68 3.50 -14.39 9.49
C ASP A 68 4.66 -14.28 10.47
N ILE A 69 5.36 -13.14 10.43
CA ILE A 69 6.31 -12.77 11.46
C ILE A 69 5.54 -12.40 12.73
N ASN A 70 5.86 -13.08 13.83
CA ASN A 70 5.39 -12.79 15.17
C ASN A 70 6.58 -12.59 16.12
N ASN A 71 6.86 -11.33 16.43
CA ASN A 71 7.96 -10.95 17.31
C ASN A 71 7.57 -10.86 18.79
N GLU A 72 6.35 -11.26 19.16
CA GLU A 72 5.98 -11.35 20.57
C GLU A 72 6.98 -12.24 21.32
N VAL A 73 7.40 -11.78 22.49
CA VAL A 73 8.25 -12.53 23.40
C VAL A 73 7.38 -13.43 24.27
N THR A 74 7.74 -14.70 24.35
CA THR A 74 7.03 -15.73 25.11
C THR A 74 8.00 -16.53 25.98
N GLU A 75 7.48 -17.15 27.04
CA GLU A 75 8.27 -18.03 27.89
C GLU A 75 8.81 -19.24 27.11
N VAL A 76 10.07 -19.59 27.40
CA VAL A 76 10.68 -20.80 26.87
C VAL A 76 10.11 -22.00 27.62
N THR A 77 9.40 -22.85 26.89
CA THR A 77 8.87 -24.12 27.34
C THR A 77 9.51 -25.24 26.52
N ASP A 78 9.36 -26.49 26.98
CA ASP A 78 9.82 -27.65 26.24
C ASP A 78 9.32 -27.66 24.79
N LYS A 79 8.16 -27.06 24.44
CA LYS A 79 7.63 -27.03 23.07
C LYS A 79 8.13 -25.86 22.22
N THR A 80 8.40 -24.69 22.81
CA THR A 80 8.82 -23.47 22.09
C THR A 80 10.22 -23.58 21.50
N GLY A 81 11.06 -24.47 22.03
CA GLY A 81 12.42 -24.75 21.54
C GLY A 81 12.52 -25.75 20.37
N TYR A 82 11.45 -26.45 20.00
CA TYR A 82 11.48 -27.45 18.92
C TYR A 82 10.89 -26.97 17.59
N MET A 83 10.02 -25.96 17.60
CA MET A 83 9.15 -25.72 16.44
C MET A 83 9.81 -24.95 15.29
N TYR A 84 10.84 -24.13 15.58
CA TYR A 84 11.48 -23.26 14.56
C TYR A 84 13.01 -23.11 14.68
N CYS A 85 13.66 -23.79 15.63
CA CYS A 85 15.12 -23.84 15.74
C CYS A 85 15.56 -25.32 15.83
N ASN A 86 16.54 -25.72 15.02
CA ASN A 86 17.08 -27.09 15.00
C ASN A 86 17.87 -27.48 16.27
N THR A 87 17.68 -26.78 17.39
CA THR A 87 18.39 -27.05 18.64
C THR A 87 17.54 -26.63 19.83
N ALA A 88 17.14 -27.58 20.68
CA ALA A 88 16.59 -27.26 21.99
C ALA A 88 17.66 -26.50 22.80
N LYS A 89 17.36 -25.26 23.19
CA LYS A 89 18.24 -24.43 24.03
C LYS A 89 17.67 -24.37 25.44
N THR A 90 18.25 -25.16 26.34
CA THR A 90 17.94 -25.13 27.78
C THR A 90 18.64 -23.94 28.45
N GLY A 91 18.01 -23.29 29.43
CA GLY A 91 18.63 -22.22 30.25
C GLY A 91 18.23 -20.79 29.89
N TYR A 92 17.26 -20.59 29.00
CA TYR A 92 16.68 -19.29 28.68
C TYR A 92 15.26 -19.19 29.23
N MET A 93 14.85 -17.98 29.63
CA MET A 93 13.53 -17.68 30.18
C MET A 93 12.54 -17.29 29.09
N TYR A 94 13.00 -16.50 28.12
CA TYR A 94 12.14 -15.94 27.08
C TYR A 94 12.73 -16.07 25.68
N CYS A 95 11.86 -16.08 24.67
CA CYS A 95 12.24 -16.07 23.25
C CYS A 95 11.15 -15.41 22.38
N ASN A 96 11.52 -14.94 21.19
CA ASN A 96 10.53 -14.48 20.21
C ASN A 96 9.73 -15.66 19.62
N THR A 97 8.50 -15.40 19.18
CA THR A 97 7.52 -16.43 18.80
C THR A 97 7.79 -17.07 17.42
N ALA A 98 7.85 -16.27 16.35
CA ALA A 98 8.02 -16.77 14.98
C ALA A 98 8.69 -15.73 14.08
N ASN A 99 9.90 -16.01 13.60
CA ASN A 99 10.63 -15.19 12.64
C ASN A 99 11.72 -16.07 11.98
N SER A 100 12.35 -15.57 10.91
CA SER A 100 13.51 -16.20 10.26
C SER A 100 14.74 -16.32 11.16
N TRP A 101 14.76 -15.58 12.27
CA TRP A 101 15.78 -15.60 13.31
C TRP A 101 15.15 -15.70 14.70
N ARG A 102 15.95 -16.08 15.69
CA ARG A 102 15.51 -16.20 17.08
C ARG A 102 16.35 -15.37 18.02
N ALA A 103 15.70 -14.77 19.01
CA ALA A 103 16.33 -14.20 20.19
C ALA A 103 15.98 -15.07 21.41
N PHE A 104 16.95 -15.34 22.26
CA PHE A 104 16.75 -16.01 23.54
C PHE A 104 17.35 -15.16 24.67
N PHE A 105 16.61 -15.07 25.78
CA PHE A 105 16.94 -14.21 26.92
C PHE A 105 17.05 -15.06 28.19
N ALA A 106 18.24 -15.08 28.80
CA ALA A 106 18.54 -15.82 30.03
C ALA A 106 18.05 -15.06 31.26
N GLU A 107 18.06 -15.73 32.42
CA GLU A 107 17.58 -15.19 33.70
C GLU A 107 18.24 -13.87 34.10
N ASN A 108 19.51 -13.66 33.78
CA ASN A 108 20.21 -12.39 34.01
C ASN A 108 21.37 -12.24 33.01
N LEU A 109 21.86 -11.00 32.84
CA LEU A 109 22.90 -10.69 31.86
C LEU A 109 24.29 -11.21 32.24
N ARG A 110 24.51 -11.63 33.50
CA ARG A 110 25.79 -12.21 33.93
C ARG A 110 25.98 -13.65 33.43
N VAL A 111 24.89 -14.35 33.12
CA VAL A 111 24.94 -15.68 32.52
C VAL A 111 25.74 -15.62 31.22
N SER A 112 26.63 -16.60 31.02
CA SER A 112 27.36 -16.73 29.77
C SER A 112 26.36 -16.92 28.62
N GLU A 113 26.49 -16.14 27.54
CA GLU A 113 25.56 -16.15 26.40
C GLU A 113 24.12 -15.73 26.77
N ALA A 114 23.97 -14.82 27.75
CA ALA A 114 22.68 -14.40 28.29
C ALA A 114 21.66 -13.95 27.23
N VAL A 115 22.11 -13.23 26.21
CA VAL A 115 21.27 -12.83 25.07
C VAL A 115 21.83 -13.50 23.83
N LEU A 116 21.10 -14.46 23.28
CA LEU A 116 21.54 -15.25 22.12
C LEU A 116 20.67 -14.94 20.92
N LEU A 117 21.30 -14.55 19.80
CA LEU A 117 20.65 -14.47 18.51
C LEU A 117 21.10 -15.62 17.63
N THR A 118 20.15 -16.25 16.94
CA THR A 118 20.43 -17.31 15.97
C THR A 118 19.76 -17.02 14.64
N LYS A 119 20.51 -17.13 13.55
CA LYS A 119 20.02 -17.08 12.17
C LYS A 119 20.68 -18.23 11.41
N ASP A 120 19.87 -19.16 10.91
CA ASP A 120 20.34 -20.38 10.25
C ASP A 120 21.37 -21.14 11.14
N GLU A 121 22.59 -21.36 10.64
CA GLU A 121 23.68 -22.00 11.39
C GLU A 121 24.55 -21.01 12.20
N CYS A 122 24.31 -19.70 12.03
CA CYS A 122 25.09 -18.64 12.63
C CYS A 122 24.51 -18.18 13.96
N GLN A 123 25.37 -17.85 14.91
CA GLN A 123 24.97 -17.39 16.25
C GLN A 123 25.86 -16.26 16.73
N ILE A 124 25.26 -15.29 17.40
CA ILE A 124 25.97 -14.30 18.21
C ILE A 124 25.34 -14.29 19.60
N SER A 125 26.14 -14.06 20.62
CA SER A 125 25.59 -13.90 21.97
C SER A 125 26.33 -12.86 22.79
N PHE A 126 25.57 -12.22 23.66
CA PHE A 126 26.01 -11.16 24.56
C PHE A 126 25.86 -11.61 26.00
N SER A 127 26.82 -11.21 26.82
CA SER A 127 26.73 -11.30 28.28
C SER A 127 27.47 -10.13 28.90
N MET A 128 27.07 -9.73 30.09
CA MET A 128 27.68 -8.65 30.85
C MET A 128 28.25 -9.22 32.16
N PRO A 129 29.54 -9.61 32.20
CA PRO A 129 30.12 -10.27 33.37
C PRO A 129 30.08 -9.45 34.67
N THR A 130 29.97 -8.12 34.54
CA THR A 130 29.85 -7.16 35.64
C THR A 130 28.42 -6.91 36.09
N ALA A 131 27.41 -7.46 35.40
CA ALA A 131 26.02 -7.24 35.73
C ALA A 131 25.66 -7.82 37.11
N SER A 132 24.69 -7.19 37.76
CA SER A 132 24.04 -7.75 38.93
C SER A 132 23.31 -9.05 38.58
N ILE A 133 23.17 -9.91 39.60
CA ILE A 133 22.33 -11.11 39.54
C ILE A 133 20.99 -10.91 40.26
N SER A 134 20.81 -9.77 40.93
CA SER A 134 19.57 -9.41 41.62
C SER A 134 18.70 -8.60 40.66
N GLY A 135 17.56 -9.14 40.24
CA GLY A 135 16.61 -8.45 39.36
C GLY A 135 15.91 -9.41 38.40
N GLY A 136 16.62 -10.45 37.94
CA GLY A 136 16.08 -11.38 36.95
C GLY A 136 15.77 -10.69 35.62
N VAL A 137 15.10 -11.41 34.73
CA VAL A 137 14.53 -10.88 33.49
C VAL A 137 13.01 -10.94 33.60
N ALA A 138 12.34 -9.89 33.16
CA ALA A 138 10.88 -9.83 33.12
C ALA A 138 10.40 -9.54 31.70
N LYS A 139 9.24 -10.08 31.32
CA LYS A 139 8.54 -9.61 30.12
C LYS A 139 8.02 -8.20 30.38
N SER A 140 8.19 -7.30 29.41
CA SER A 140 7.82 -5.89 29.56
C SER A 140 6.35 -5.66 29.96
N ASP A 141 5.42 -6.47 29.45
CA ASP A 141 3.99 -6.37 29.77
C ASP A 141 3.64 -6.76 31.23
N SER A 142 4.60 -7.30 31.97
CA SER A 142 4.49 -7.57 33.41
C SER A 142 4.98 -6.42 34.29
N LEU A 143 5.52 -5.35 33.70
CA LEU A 143 6.05 -4.19 34.43
C LEU A 143 4.94 -3.35 35.07
N SER A 144 5.21 -2.85 36.28
CA SER A 144 4.37 -1.85 36.94
C SER A 144 4.49 -0.51 36.22
N THR A 145 3.37 0.12 35.86
CA THR A 145 3.32 1.35 35.05
C THR A 145 3.59 2.66 35.83
N ALA A 146 4.21 2.55 37.01
CA ALA A 146 4.37 3.67 37.94
C ALA A 146 5.54 4.62 37.60
N ASP A 147 6.47 4.21 36.73
CA ASP A 147 7.70 4.94 36.42
C ASP A 147 7.60 5.84 35.16
N ALA A 148 8.72 6.49 34.80
CA ALA A 148 8.84 7.45 33.70
C ALA A 148 8.12 7.02 32.39
N ASP A 149 7.73 7.98 31.54
CA ASP A 149 6.92 7.72 30.34
C ASP A 149 7.49 6.63 29.42
N TYR A 150 8.82 6.49 29.39
CA TYR A 150 9.50 5.37 28.72
C TYR A 150 9.01 3.98 29.16
N TYR A 151 8.92 3.73 30.47
CA TYR A 151 8.50 2.43 31.00
C TYR A 151 7.02 2.15 30.75
N LYS A 152 6.18 3.20 30.69
CA LYS A 152 4.76 3.06 30.34
C LYS A 152 4.56 2.63 28.89
N ASP A 153 5.42 3.11 27.99
CA ASP A 153 5.41 2.70 26.60
C ASP A 153 5.99 1.30 26.43
N LEU A 154 7.10 0.99 27.11
CA LEU A 154 7.70 -0.34 27.13
C LEU A 154 6.72 -1.40 27.66
N ALA A 155 5.96 -1.10 28.71
CA ALA A 155 4.97 -2.01 29.30
C ALA A 155 3.79 -2.36 28.38
N LYS A 156 3.61 -1.64 27.27
CA LYS A 156 2.61 -1.95 26.24
C LYS A 156 3.18 -2.78 25.10
N ASP A 157 4.48 -3.02 25.08
CA ASP A 157 5.17 -3.70 23.98
C ASP A 157 5.48 -5.15 24.34
N ASN A 158 4.65 -6.09 23.92
CA ASN A 158 4.81 -7.52 24.22
C ASN A 158 6.02 -8.19 23.53
N ARG A 159 6.83 -7.45 22.78
CA ARG A 159 8.04 -7.93 22.10
C ARG A 159 9.31 -7.70 22.91
N ALA A 160 9.19 -7.20 24.13
CA ALA A 160 10.32 -6.76 24.93
C ALA A 160 10.53 -7.56 26.23
N VAL A 161 11.79 -7.60 26.66
CA VAL A 161 12.18 -8.01 28.01
C VAL A 161 12.95 -6.89 28.68
N LEU A 162 12.83 -6.78 30.01
CA LEU A 162 13.58 -5.85 30.84
C LEU A 162 14.49 -6.62 31.80
N TYR A 163 15.75 -6.21 31.86
CA TYR A 163 16.68 -6.54 32.92
C TYR A 163 16.82 -5.32 33.82
N GLU A 164 16.32 -5.41 35.05
CA GLU A 164 16.38 -4.32 36.03
C GLU A 164 17.69 -4.37 36.83
N ASP A 165 18.18 -3.18 37.22
CA ASP A 165 19.34 -3.01 38.11
C ASP A 165 20.57 -3.81 37.67
N VAL A 166 20.79 -3.86 36.35
CA VAL A 166 21.93 -4.54 35.71
C VAL A 166 23.24 -3.96 36.25
N LEU A 167 23.30 -2.63 36.40
CA LEU A 167 24.34 -1.88 37.09
C LEU A 167 23.67 -0.79 37.95
N PRO A 168 24.40 -0.11 38.86
CA PRO A 168 23.84 1.03 39.59
C PRO A 168 23.23 2.07 38.63
N ASP A 169 21.96 2.40 38.83
CA ASP A 169 21.16 3.31 37.99
C ASP A 169 21.05 2.90 36.50
N ILE A 170 21.18 1.61 36.18
CA ILE A 170 21.04 1.09 34.81
C ILE A 170 20.05 -0.06 34.76
N ASP A 171 19.08 0.06 33.86
CA ASP A 171 18.31 -1.08 33.33
C ASP A 171 18.69 -1.32 31.87
N ILE A 172 18.44 -2.52 31.35
CA ILE A 172 18.61 -2.83 29.93
C ILE A 172 17.35 -3.51 29.40
N ALA A 173 16.73 -2.91 28.39
CA ALA A 173 15.62 -3.51 27.68
C ALA A 173 16.06 -4.07 26.32
N TYR A 174 15.50 -5.20 25.93
CA TYR A 174 15.65 -5.76 24.59
C TYR A 174 14.30 -5.90 23.93
N THR A 175 14.14 -5.33 22.74
CA THR A 175 12.89 -5.38 21.95
C THR A 175 13.13 -6.09 20.63
N VAL A 176 12.38 -7.16 20.38
CA VAL A 176 12.46 -7.92 19.13
C VAL A 176 11.68 -7.20 18.04
N LYS A 177 12.35 -6.84 16.95
CA LYS A 177 11.75 -6.28 15.74
C LYS A 177 11.87 -7.27 14.58
N THR A 178 11.37 -6.89 13.40
CA THR A 178 11.38 -7.74 12.19
C THR A 178 12.77 -8.27 11.88
N ASN A 179 13.77 -7.38 11.77
CA ASN A 179 15.14 -7.71 11.41
C ASN A 179 16.16 -7.07 12.37
N VAL A 180 15.76 -6.75 13.60
CA VAL A 180 16.60 -6.07 14.60
C VAL A 180 16.30 -6.61 15.99
N LEU A 181 17.34 -6.84 16.78
CA LEU A 181 17.20 -6.83 18.22
C LEU A 181 17.60 -5.44 18.71
N LYS A 182 16.59 -4.66 19.11
CA LYS A 182 16.82 -3.34 19.69
C LYS A 182 17.25 -3.49 21.13
N GLU A 183 18.36 -2.86 21.51
CA GLU A 183 18.84 -2.81 22.88
C GLU A 183 18.74 -1.36 23.35
N ASP A 184 18.14 -1.14 24.52
CA ASP A 184 18.02 0.15 25.17
C ASP A 184 18.71 0.08 26.53
N ILE A 185 19.92 0.64 26.65
CA ILE A 185 20.61 0.82 27.93
C ILE A 185 20.05 2.10 28.58
N ILE A 186 19.29 1.93 29.66
CA ILE A 186 18.50 2.98 30.30
C ILE A 186 19.29 3.55 31.47
N LEU A 187 19.85 4.74 31.30
CA LEU A 187 20.53 5.47 32.37
C LEU A 187 19.47 6.21 33.18
N LYS A 188 19.21 5.78 34.41
CA LYS A 188 18.18 6.37 35.29
C LYS A 188 18.58 7.73 35.87
N SER A 189 19.88 8.00 35.98
CA SER A 189 20.41 9.24 36.57
C SER A 189 21.78 9.62 36.00
N ALA A 190 22.23 10.85 36.28
CA ALA A 190 23.58 11.31 35.95
C ALA A 190 24.71 10.59 36.71
N SER A 191 24.38 9.77 37.71
CA SER A 191 25.32 8.93 38.45
C SER A 191 25.57 7.59 37.78
N ALA A 192 24.78 7.24 36.76
CA ALA A 192 24.92 6.00 36.02
C ALA A 192 26.31 5.90 35.35
N PRO A 193 26.90 4.69 35.26
CA PRO A 193 28.13 4.47 34.52
C PRO A 193 28.02 4.96 33.07
N THR A 194 29.12 5.47 32.52
CA THR A 194 29.18 5.98 31.13
C THR A 194 29.86 5.02 30.16
N THR A 195 30.27 3.84 30.65
CA THR A 195 30.91 2.80 29.85
C THR A 195 30.33 1.45 30.22
N PHE A 196 29.91 0.69 29.21
CA PHE A 196 29.26 -0.60 29.34
C PHE A 196 30.12 -1.66 28.66
N THR A 197 30.31 -2.81 29.31
CA THR A 197 31.20 -3.87 28.82
C THR A 197 30.44 -5.16 28.61
N PHE A 198 30.46 -5.65 27.37
CA PHE A 198 29.84 -6.91 26.98
C PHE A 198 30.88 -7.90 26.48
N ASP A 199 30.70 -9.16 26.79
CA ASP A 199 31.40 -10.27 26.15
C ASP A 199 30.51 -10.76 24.99
N LEU A 200 30.99 -10.56 23.76
CA LEU A 200 30.41 -11.06 22.51
C LEU A 200 31.04 -12.41 22.17
N ARG A 201 30.22 -13.44 21.96
CA ARG A 201 30.65 -14.69 21.33
C ARG A 201 30.01 -14.83 19.96
N VAL A 202 30.75 -15.47 19.04
CA VAL A 202 30.31 -15.67 17.67
C VAL A 202 30.51 -17.14 17.26
N LYS A 203 29.56 -17.68 16.50
CA LYS A 203 29.65 -19.04 15.94
C LYS A 203 29.22 -19.03 14.49
N GLY A 204 30.02 -19.65 13.63
CA GLY A 204 29.78 -19.71 12.19
C GLY A 204 30.00 -18.37 11.47
N LEU A 205 30.58 -17.38 12.17
CA LEU A 205 30.72 -16.01 11.71
C LEU A 205 32.17 -15.53 11.84
N SER A 206 32.51 -14.56 11.00
CA SER A 206 33.75 -13.79 11.04
C SER A 206 33.44 -12.31 11.06
N LEU A 207 34.28 -11.52 11.74
CA LEU A 207 34.13 -10.07 11.83
C LEU A 207 34.76 -9.40 10.61
N ALA A 208 34.04 -8.45 10.03
CA ALA A 208 34.50 -7.58 8.95
C ALA A 208 34.19 -6.13 9.30
N GLU A 209 35.17 -5.24 9.15
CA GLU A 209 34.98 -3.79 9.28
C GLU A 209 34.90 -3.15 7.90
N LYS A 210 33.91 -2.30 7.69
CA LYS A 210 33.77 -1.53 6.45
C LYS A 210 33.20 -0.16 6.76
N ASP A 211 33.87 0.89 6.28
CA ASP A 211 33.45 2.30 6.44
C ASP A 211 33.23 2.74 7.90
N GLY A 212 33.83 2.03 8.88
CA GLY A 212 33.68 2.28 10.32
C GLY A 212 32.60 1.43 11.00
N ASP A 213 31.82 0.67 10.23
CA ASP A 213 30.79 -0.23 10.73
C ASP A 213 31.30 -1.66 10.84
N VAL A 214 30.82 -2.39 11.84
CA VAL A 214 31.18 -3.78 12.11
C VAL A 214 30.08 -4.73 11.63
N PHE A 215 30.48 -5.63 10.75
CA PHE A 215 29.67 -6.66 10.15
C PHE A 215 30.15 -8.03 10.62
N LEU A 216 29.21 -8.96 10.80
CA LEU A 216 29.49 -10.36 11.09
C LEU A 216 28.99 -11.20 9.92
N CYS A 217 29.93 -11.81 9.19
CA CYS A 217 29.69 -12.51 7.94
C CYS A 217 29.80 -14.03 8.09
N ASP A 218 28.95 -14.76 7.37
CA ASP A 218 29.02 -16.22 7.28
C ASP A 218 30.28 -16.69 6.52
N GLY A 219 30.49 -18.01 6.48
CA GLY A 219 31.60 -18.62 5.73
C GLY A 219 31.54 -18.42 4.21
N LYS A 220 30.45 -17.85 3.66
CA LYS A 220 30.29 -17.50 2.24
C LYS A 220 30.55 -16.01 1.99
N GLY A 221 30.78 -15.22 3.03
CA GLY A 221 30.99 -13.77 2.95
C GLY A 221 29.70 -12.95 2.96
N ASN A 222 28.54 -13.55 3.24
CA ASN A 222 27.28 -12.80 3.39
C ASN A 222 27.21 -12.21 4.79
N THR A 223 26.84 -10.93 4.92
CA THR A 223 26.56 -10.32 6.23
C THR A 223 25.31 -10.93 6.85
N VAL A 224 25.46 -11.46 8.07
CA VAL A 224 24.38 -12.06 8.86
C VAL A 224 23.98 -11.16 10.01
N PHE A 225 24.92 -10.46 10.63
CA PHE A 225 24.62 -9.46 11.66
C PHE A 225 25.44 -8.19 11.43
N GLU A 226 24.93 -7.06 11.90
CA GLU A 226 25.57 -5.75 11.82
C GLU A 226 25.25 -4.98 13.09
N PHE A 227 26.25 -4.32 13.67
CA PHE A 227 25.99 -3.37 14.77
C PHE A 227 25.46 -2.08 14.19
N ALA A 228 24.25 -1.69 14.58
CA ALA A 228 23.65 -0.45 14.10
C ALA A 228 24.45 0.77 14.61
N PRO A 229 24.42 1.89 13.88
CA PRO A 229 24.98 3.14 14.38
C PRO A 229 24.40 3.50 15.75
N MET A 230 25.28 3.69 16.74
CA MET A 230 24.88 3.95 18.12
C MET A 230 24.56 5.43 18.34
N TYR A 231 23.53 5.69 19.10
CA TYR A 231 23.15 7.04 19.52
C TYR A 231 22.55 7.00 20.93
N MET A 232 22.33 8.16 21.52
CA MET A 232 21.57 8.27 22.76
C MET A 232 20.59 9.42 22.75
N VAL A 233 19.49 9.26 23.46
CA VAL A 233 18.37 10.19 23.52
C VAL A 233 17.94 10.41 24.96
N ASP A 234 17.74 11.66 25.35
CA ASP A 234 17.20 12.01 26.67
C ASP A 234 15.66 11.95 26.70
N ALA A 235 15.05 12.07 27.87
CA ALA A 235 13.60 11.97 28.03
C ALA A 235 12.80 13.08 27.29
N ASN A 236 13.45 14.17 26.86
CA ASN A 236 12.84 15.24 26.06
C ASN A 236 13.07 15.04 24.54
N GLY A 237 13.74 13.97 24.12
CA GLY A 237 14.04 13.69 22.73
C GLY A 237 15.30 14.38 22.19
N LYS A 238 16.12 15.01 23.05
CA LYS A 238 17.43 15.55 22.67
C LYS A 238 18.34 14.37 22.32
N ARG A 239 19.04 14.42 21.19
CA ARG A 239 19.85 13.31 20.66
C ARG A 239 21.34 13.65 20.61
N SER A 240 22.19 12.66 20.86
CA SER A 240 23.63 12.68 20.54
C SER A 240 24.02 11.42 19.77
N ASP A 241 24.68 11.61 18.63
CA ASP A 241 25.25 10.52 17.81
C ASP A 241 26.73 10.25 18.18
N ALA A 242 27.23 10.86 19.25
CA ALA A 242 28.63 10.72 19.71
C ALA A 242 28.83 9.53 20.68
N VAL A 243 28.02 8.48 20.54
CA VAL A 243 28.23 7.20 21.21
C VAL A 243 29.23 6.40 20.39
N SER A 244 30.24 5.84 21.04
CA SER A 244 31.28 5.07 20.36
C SER A 244 31.44 3.70 20.99
N TYR A 245 32.06 2.77 20.26
CA TYR A 245 32.44 1.48 20.80
C TYR A 245 33.88 1.10 20.43
N HIS A 246 34.46 0.21 21.23
CA HIS A 246 35.78 -0.38 21.03
C HIS A 246 35.69 -1.90 21.27
N MET A 247 36.41 -2.69 20.47
CA MET A 247 36.39 -4.15 20.56
C MET A 247 37.79 -4.73 20.81
N GLU A 248 37.88 -5.70 21.73
CA GLU A 248 39.10 -6.46 22.01
C GLU A 248 38.90 -7.94 21.75
N ALA A 249 39.78 -8.57 20.97
CA ALA A 249 39.68 -10.00 20.70
C ALA A 249 39.83 -10.83 21.99
N MET A 250 39.02 -11.88 22.08
CA MET A 250 39.10 -12.93 23.10
C MET A 250 39.30 -14.29 22.44
N GLU A 251 39.61 -15.31 23.24
CA GLU A 251 39.79 -16.70 22.76
C GLU A 251 38.59 -17.21 21.93
N ASN A 252 37.36 -16.82 22.28
CA ASN A 252 36.13 -17.26 21.61
C ASN A 252 35.16 -16.10 21.28
N GLY A 253 35.68 -14.95 20.83
CA GLY A 253 34.87 -13.80 20.46
C GLY A 253 35.55 -12.47 20.75
N TYR A 254 34.81 -11.51 21.31
CA TYR A 254 35.27 -10.14 21.55
C TYR A 254 34.74 -9.59 22.87
N LYS A 255 35.50 -8.67 23.49
CA LYS A 255 34.98 -7.73 24.49
C LYS A 255 34.55 -6.47 23.78
N ILE A 256 33.33 -5.98 24.02
CA ILE A 256 32.82 -4.72 23.47
C ILE A 256 32.71 -3.72 24.61
N TYR A 257 33.24 -2.53 24.39
CA TYR A 257 33.13 -1.38 25.28
C TYR A 257 32.27 -0.32 24.59
N ILE A 258 31.07 -0.08 25.08
CA ILE A 258 30.20 1.02 24.61
C ILE A 258 30.45 2.23 25.50
N ILE A 259 30.71 3.39 24.90
CA ILE A 259 31.12 4.63 25.56
C ILE A 259 30.11 5.72 25.22
N ALA A 260 29.35 6.16 26.22
CA ALA A 260 28.36 7.22 26.09
C ALA A 260 29.01 8.61 26.06
N ASP A 261 28.38 9.60 25.41
CA ASP A 261 28.90 10.97 25.35
C ASP A 261 28.67 11.71 26.69
N ILE A 262 29.77 11.83 27.42
CA ILE A 262 29.83 12.43 28.75
C ILE A 262 29.41 13.90 28.73
N GLY A 263 29.68 14.62 27.64
CA GLY A 263 29.34 16.04 27.50
C GLY A 263 27.83 16.24 27.46
N PHE A 264 27.14 15.40 26.70
CA PHE A 264 25.68 15.36 26.69
C PHE A 264 25.11 14.93 28.05
N LEU A 265 25.61 13.85 28.66
CA LEU A 265 25.10 13.38 29.96
C LEU A 265 25.24 14.43 31.08
N LYS A 266 26.29 15.26 31.03
CA LYS A 266 26.54 16.31 32.03
C LYS A 266 25.92 17.67 31.69
N ALA A 267 25.28 17.82 30.54
CA ALA A 267 24.66 19.08 30.18
C ALA A 267 23.48 19.39 31.11
N VAL A 268 23.34 20.66 31.51
CA VAL A 268 22.35 21.10 32.51
C VAL A 268 20.90 20.88 32.07
N ASP A 269 20.68 20.80 30.75
CA ASP A 269 19.38 20.65 30.11
C ASP A 269 19.07 19.19 29.74
N THR A 270 19.94 18.23 30.07
CA THR A 270 19.71 16.81 29.82
C THR A 270 18.73 16.24 30.84
N VAL A 271 17.68 15.59 30.34
CA VAL A 271 16.61 15.04 31.18
C VAL A 271 16.64 13.51 31.18
N TYR A 272 16.73 12.93 32.37
CA TYR A 272 16.79 11.49 32.57
C TYR A 272 15.39 10.85 32.60
N PRO A 273 15.22 9.56 32.22
CA PRO A 273 16.30 8.66 31.78
C PRO A 273 16.89 9.02 30.41
N VAL A 274 18.17 8.70 30.22
CA VAL A 274 18.83 8.76 28.91
C VAL A 274 18.97 7.34 28.38
N ILE A 275 18.55 7.12 27.13
CA ILE A 275 18.57 5.82 26.48
C ILE A 275 19.75 5.76 25.51
N VAL A 276 20.67 4.82 25.69
CA VAL A 276 21.74 4.50 24.74
C VAL A 276 21.32 3.28 23.93
N ASP A 277 21.39 3.36 22.60
CA ASP A 277 20.87 2.34 21.67
C ASP A 277 22.01 1.65 20.88
N PRO A 278 22.53 0.49 21.35
CA PRO A 278 23.48 -0.34 20.61
C PRO A 278 22.81 -1.51 19.87
N SER A 279 21.71 -1.24 19.16
CA SER A 279 20.94 -2.24 18.40
C SER A 279 21.78 -3.14 17.49
N VAL A 280 21.33 -4.38 17.34
CA VAL A 280 21.94 -5.37 16.43
C VAL A 280 20.97 -5.71 15.30
N MET A 281 21.40 -5.45 14.07
CA MET A 281 20.67 -5.82 12.86
C MET A 281 20.87 -7.30 12.56
N VAL A 282 19.80 -7.98 12.18
CA VAL A 282 19.80 -9.35 11.68
C VAL A 282 19.59 -9.30 10.17
N THR A 283 20.63 -9.71 9.44
CA THR A 283 20.86 -9.67 7.99
C THR A 283 21.02 -8.28 7.34
N GLY A 284 22.23 -7.72 7.43
CA GLY A 284 23.07 -7.18 6.33
C GLY A 284 22.70 -5.95 5.50
N SER A 285 21.47 -5.44 5.61
CA SER A 285 20.99 -4.10 5.25
C SER A 285 19.47 -4.21 5.36
N SER A 286 18.81 -3.45 6.23
CA SER A 286 17.36 -3.65 6.41
C SER A 286 16.58 -3.54 5.09
N SER A 287 15.57 -4.38 4.98
CA SER A 287 14.51 -4.30 3.99
C SER A 287 13.47 -3.24 4.32
N THR A 288 13.65 -2.47 5.42
CA THR A 288 12.74 -1.40 5.82
C THR A 288 12.95 -0.16 4.97
N TYR A 289 11.92 0.23 4.24
CA TYR A 289 11.92 1.31 3.27
C TYR A 289 11.16 2.54 3.77
N ASP A 290 11.33 2.93 5.03
CA ASP A 290 10.85 4.20 5.55
C ASP A 290 11.80 4.87 6.55
N THR A 291 11.72 6.19 6.64
CA THR A 291 12.33 7.00 7.70
C THR A 291 11.78 8.43 7.64
N CYS A 292 12.23 9.31 8.53
CA CYS A 292 11.95 10.74 8.47
C CYS A 292 13.23 11.56 8.52
N VAL A 293 13.11 12.83 8.13
CA VAL A 293 14.19 13.83 8.19
C VAL A 293 13.67 15.07 8.90
N ASP A 294 14.54 15.69 9.71
CA ASP A 294 14.22 16.87 10.51
C ASP A 294 15.18 18.02 10.17
N GLN A 295 14.64 19.16 9.75
CA GLN A 295 15.42 20.36 9.48
C GLN A 295 16.17 20.89 10.70
N GLN A 296 15.64 20.69 11.91
CA GLN A 296 16.27 21.12 13.15
C GLN A 296 17.53 20.32 13.47
N PHE A 297 17.56 19.04 13.08
CA PHE A 297 18.69 18.12 13.30
C PHE A 297 19.20 17.59 11.97
N PRO A 298 19.87 18.44 11.16
CA PRO A 298 19.99 18.20 9.73
C PRO A 298 20.94 17.06 9.35
N THR A 299 21.76 16.60 10.29
CA THR A 299 22.70 15.48 10.14
C THR A 299 22.19 14.19 10.78
N SER A 300 21.07 14.22 11.52
CA SER A 300 20.57 13.05 12.23
C SER A 300 19.77 12.14 11.29
N ASN A 301 19.89 10.85 11.53
CA ASN A 301 19.18 9.79 10.83
C ASN A 301 18.21 9.09 11.80
N TYR A 302 16.98 8.84 11.36
CA TYR A 302 15.90 8.30 12.20
C TYR A 302 15.51 6.88 11.79
N TYR A 303 16.41 6.18 11.12
CA TYR A 303 16.30 4.75 10.85
C TYR A 303 16.05 3.96 12.14
N LEU A 304 15.21 2.92 12.09
CA LEU A 304 14.77 2.10 13.23
C LEU A 304 13.81 2.79 14.21
N SER A 305 13.51 4.07 14.02
CA SER A 305 12.50 4.76 14.81
C SER A 305 11.12 4.18 14.50
N GLU A 306 10.33 3.88 15.52
CA GLU A 306 8.92 3.48 15.36
C GLU A 306 7.99 4.65 14.99
N ASN A 307 8.56 5.84 14.83
CA ASN A 307 7.83 7.08 14.62
C ASN A 307 8.27 7.75 13.31
N LEU A 308 7.29 8.03 12.47
CA LEU A 308 7.42 8.90 11.31
C LEU A 308 6.85 10.28 11.65
N TRP A 309 7.40 11.31 11.04
CA TRP A 309 7.06 12.69 11.39
C TRP A 309 6.89 13.57 10.17
N THR A 310 5.85 14.40 10.23
CA THR A 310 5.64 15.48 9.26
C THR A 310 5.34 16.79 9.97
N GLY A 311 5.85 17.88 9.39
CA GLY A 311 5.62 19.25 9.84
C GLY A 311 6.31 19.60 11.16
N GLY A 312 6.23 20.86 11.56
CA GLY A 312 7.09 21.48 12.57
C GLY A 312 6.37 21.90 13.85
N ALA A 313 7.01 21.70 15.00
CA ALA A 313 6.59 22.42 16.20
C ALA A 313 7.08 23.87 16.09
N LEU A 314 6.18 24.84 16.21
CA LEU A 314 6.44 26.30 16.14
C LEU A 314 6.58 26.91 14.73
N GLY A 315 6.36 26.16 13.65
CA GLY A 315 6.37 26.70 12.28
C GLY A 315 7.73 27.17 11.76
N THR A 316 8.82 26.79 12.44
CA THR A 316 10.20 27.16 12.10
C THR A 316 11.06 25.99 11.62
N ASN A 317 10.63 24.74 11.77
CA ASN A 317 11.34 23.54 11.30
C ASN A 317 10.43 22.63 10.45
N ALA A 318 10.93 22.11 9.34
CA ALA A 318 10.21 21.15 8.53
C ALA A 318 10.64 19.71 8.86
N MET A 319 9.66 18.81 9.05
CA MET A 319 9.88 17.36 9.10
C MET A 319 9.18 16.69 7.92
N ARG A 320 9.81 15.67 7.34
CA ARG A 320 9.28 14.93 6.19
C ARG A 320 9.49 13.43 6.37
N THR A 321 8.50 12.65 5.94
CA THR A 321 8.57 11.19 5.91
C THR A 321 8.90 10.73 4.50
N TYR A 322 9.86 9.82 4.36
CA TYR A 322 10.14 9.14 3.10
C TYR A 322 9.75 7.67 3.25
N ILE A 323 9.00 7.14 2.29
CA ILE A 323 8.54 5.76 2.31
C ILE A 323 8.49 5.17 0.90
N LYS A 324 8.90 3.91 0.76
CA LYS A 324 8.86 3.14 -0.48
C LYS A 324 8.28 1.76 -0.21
N PHE A 325 7.54 1.24 -1.17
CA PHE A 325 7.00 -0.12 -1.14
C PHE A 325 7.52 -0.90 -2.34
N ASN A 326 7.70 -2.20 -2.17
CA ASN A 326 7.85 -3.10 -3.30
C ASN A 326 6.51 -3.21 -4.04
N LEU A 327 6.58 -3.14 -5.37
CA LEU A 327 5.39 -3.24 -6.22
C LEU A 327 5.27 -4.68 -6.73
N PRO A 328 4.05 -5.25 -6.76
CA PRO A 328 3.85 -6.62 -7.22
C PRO A 328 4.16 -6.74 -8.70
N SER A 329 4.97 -7.73 -9.07
CA SER A 329 5.35 -7.98 -10.48
C SER A 329 4.29 -8.75 -11.26
N VAL A 330 3.36 -9.42 -10.57
CA VAL A 330 2.33 -10.29 -11.17
C VAL A 330 1.04 -9.55 -11.52
N ILE A 331 0.86 -8.33 -11.01
CA ILE A 331 -0.33 -7.52 -11.29
C ILE A 331 -0.04 -6.67 -12.53
N SER A 332 -0.87 -6.80 -13.57
CA SER A 332 -0.78 -5.91 -14.73
C SER A 332 -1.18 -4.49 -14.33
N PRO A 333 -0.43 -3.44 -14.74
CA PRO A 333 -0.79 -2.05 -14.45
C PRO A 333 -2.19 -1.67 -14.96
N ALA A 334 -2.65 -2.30 -16.04
CA ALA A 334 -3.98 -2.14 -16.62
C ALA A 334 -5.11 -2.61 -15.68
N LYS A 335 -4.83 -3.62 -14.84
CA LYS A 335 -5.82 -4.19 -13.92
C LYS A 335 -6.01 -3.35 -12.66
N VAL A 336 -5.06 -2.47 -12.34
CA VAL A 336 -5.10 -1.64 -11.13
C VAL A 336 -6.25 -0.64 -11.26
N THR A 337 -7.30 -0.77 -10.45
CA THR A 337 -8.44 0.17 -10.43
C THR A 337 -8.14 1.34 -9.50
N TYR A 338 -7.56 1.06 -8.33
CA TYR A 338 -7.22 2.07 -7.33
C TYR A 338 -5.97 1.66 -6.55
N ALA A 339 -5.10 2.62 -6.22
CA ALA A 339 -3.99 2.39 -5.32
C ALA A 339 -3.75 3.57 -4.38
N TYR A 340 -3.49 3.28 -3.11
CA TYR A 340 -3.25 4.30 -2.10
C TYR A 340 -2.29 3.84 -1.01
N ILE A 341 -1.55 4.79 -0.46
CA ILE A 341 -0.74 4.58 0.74
C ILE A 341 -1.61 4.89 1.96
N ARG A 342 -1.65 3.95 2.90
CA ARG A 342 -2.37 4.06 4.17
C ARG A 342 -1.36 4.24 5.31
N ILE A 343 -1.54 5.26 6.12
CA ILE A 343 -0.65 5.57 7.25
C ILE A 343 -1.45 5.89 8.51
N LYS A 344 -1.03 5.33 9.65
CA LYS A 344 -1.75 5.49 10.92
C LYS A 344 -1.16 6.62 11.75
N LYS A 345 -1.99 7.58 12.13
CA LYS A 345 -1.64 8.65 13.08
C LYS A 345 -1.44 8.03 14.46
N LYS A 346 -0.35 8.41 15.12
CA LYS A 346 -0.05 8.08 16.51
C LYS A 346 -0.44 9.21 17.44
N GLU A 347 0.06 10.43 17.22
CA GLU A 347 -0.12 11.57 18.13
C GLU A 347 -0.17 12.92 17.39
N TYR A 348 -0.41 13.98 18.16
CA TYR A 348 -0.48 15.39 17.75
C TYR A 348 -1.63 15.69 16.79
N GLN A 349 -1.41 16.54 15.79
CA GLN A 349 -2.48 17.10 14.98
C GLN A 349 -2.97 16.12 13.91
N THR A 350 -4.21 16.31 13.49
CA THR A 350 -4.77 15.65 12.30
C THR A 350 -3.88 15.95 11.09
N PRO A 351 -3.43 14.94 10.31
CA PRO A 351 -2.55 15.14 9.16
C PRO A 351 -3.07 16.18 8.16
N TYR A 352 -2.21 17.09 7.72
CA TYR A 352 -2.44 17.93 6.54
C TYR A 352 -1.28 17.74 5.56
N VAL A 353 -1.21 16.55 4.96
CA VAL A 353 -0.04 16.10 4.18
C VAL A 353 -0.45 15.59 2.80
N LYS A 354 0.51 15.58 1.88
CA LYS A 354 0.41 14.98 0.54
C LYS A 354 1.62 14.06 0.30
N ALA A 355 1.45 13.09 -0.59
CA ALA A 355 2.52 12.26 -1.11
C ALA A 355 3.05 12.86 -2.42
N TYR A 356 4.36 13.02 -2.49
CA TYR A 356 5.08 13.51 -3.67
C TYR A 356 6.07 12.45 -4.12
N ARG A 357 6.13 12.18 -5.42
CA ARG A 357 7.07 11.18 -5.96
C ARG A 357 8.51 11.65 -5.77
N VAL A 358 9.34 10.78 -5.19
CA VAL A 358 10.78 11.01 -5.03
C VAL A 358 11.49 10.74 -6.36
N VAL A 359 12.49 11.56 -6.71
CA VAL A 359 13.19 11.47 -8.00
C VAL A 359 14.63 10.98 -7.92
N GLY A 360 15.12 10.65 -6.72
CA GLY A 360 16.46 10.11 -6.49
C GLY A 360 16.45 8.93 -5.52
N SER A 361 17.47 8.07 -5.63
CA SER A 361 17.65 6.92 -4.72
C SER A 361 17.98 7.37 -3.30
N TRP A 362 17.54 6.58 -2.32
CA TRP A 362 17.87 6.77 -0.92
C TRP A 362 17.80 5.42 -0.18
N THR A 363 18.40 5.36 1.00
CA THR A 363 18.28 4.24 1.94
C THR A 363 17.90 4.78 3.31
N SER A 364 17.08 4.03 4.05
CA SER A 364 16.59 4.43 5.37
C SER A 364 17.75 4.70 6.33
N SER A 365 18.81 3.88 6.28
CA SER A 365 19.99 3.96 7.15
C SER A 365 20.94 5.13 6.89
N ASN A 366 20.78 5.85 5.76
CA ASN A 366 21.67 6.97 5.41
C ASN A 366 20.92 8.29 5.25
N LEU A 367 19.58 8.29 5.25
CA LEU A 367 18.82 9.49 4.94
C LEU A 367 18.88 10.51 6.09
N THR A 368 19.25 11.75 5.77
CA THR A 368 19.30 12.90 6.68
C THR A 368 18.66 14.10 5.98
N TRP A 369 18.39 15.18 6.70
CA TRP A 369 17.91 16.40 6.05
C TRP A 369 18.88 16.93 4.99
N ASN A 370 20.18 16.81 5.24
CA ASN A 370 21.23 17.34 4.36
C ASN A 370 21.41 16.56 3.06
N ASN A 371 21.11 15.26 3.03
CA ASN A 371 21.29 14.42 1.85
C ASN A 371 19.99 13.90 1.22
N LYS A 372 18.81 14.32 1.73
CA LYS A 372 17.52 13.88 1.20
C LYS A 372 17.37 14.16 -0.30
N PRO A 373 16.80 13.23 -1.08
CA PRO A 373 16.55 13.45 -2.49
C PRO A 373 15.40 14.44 -2.71
N ASP A 374 15.41 15.05 -3.89
CA ASP A 374 14.33 15.89 -4.37
C ASP A 374 13.05 15.08 -4.69
N TYR A 375 11.95 15.80 -4.86
CA TYR A 375 10.65 15.26 -5.23
C TYR A 375 9.98 16.14 -6.30
N THR A 376 8.94 15.62 -6.95
CA THR A 376 8.15 16.36 -7.94
C THR A 376 6.72 16.60 -7.47
N SER A 377 6.15 17.75 -7.87
CA SER A 377 4.73 18.05 -7.69
C SER A 377 3.85 17.53 -8.83
N ILE A 378 4.44 17.02 -9.92
CA ILE A 378 3.70 16.41 -11.03
C ILE A 378 3.03 15.14 -10.50
N ASN A 379 1.71 15.05 -10.63
CA ASN A 379 0.88 13.95 -10.12
C ASN A 379 1.06 13.68 -8.62
N ALA A 380 1.35 14.71 -7.82
CA ALA A 380 1.28 14.59 -6.37
C ALA A 380 -0.15 14.24 -5.92
N SER A 381 -0.26 13.51 -4.81
CA SER A 381 -1.57 13.11 -4.30
C SER A 381 -2.44 14.31 -3.94
N ARG A 382 -3.74 14.07 -3.80
CA ARG A 382 -4.60 14.95 -3.00
C ARG A 382 -4.17 14.93 -1.53
N THR A 383 -4.64 15.90 -0.75
CA THR A 383 -4.38 15.91 0.70
C THR A 383 -4.91 14.62 1.32
N ALA A 384 -4.17 14.06 2.28
CA ALA A 384 -4.53 12.85 2.99
C ALA A 384 -5.97 12.95 3.53
N GLU A 385 -6.75 11.89 3.32
CA GLU A 385 -8.13 11.80 3.77
C GLU A 385 -8.28 10.72 4.86
N PRO A 386 -9.19 10.88 5.84
CA PRO A 386 -9.49 9.82 6.79
C PRO A 386 -9.97 8.56 6.08
N ASP A 387 -9.57 7.40 6.59
CA ASP A 387 -9.99 6.10 6.07
C ASP A 387 -10.78 5.31 7.13
N THR A 388 -10.09 4.72 8.10
CA THR A 388 -10.69 4.14 9.32
C THR A 388 -10.11 4.84 10.55
N VAL A 389 -10.50 4.41 11.76
CA VAL A 389 -10.11 5.06 13.01
C VAL A 389 -8.57 5.22 13.12
N GLY A 390 -8.11 6.47 13.07
CA GLY A 390 -6.69 6.84 13.14
C GLY A 390 -5.90 6.66 11.84
N TRP A 391 -6.48 6.05 10.80
CA TRP A 391 -5.84 5.83 9.51
C TRP A 391 -6.18 6.91 8.50
N TYR A 392 -5.19 7.23 7.68
CA TYR A 392 -5.30 8.20 6.60
C TYR A 392 -4.78 7.58 5.31
N LYS A 393 -5.47 7.85 4.20
CA LYS A 393 -5.09 7.38 2.87
C LYS A 393 -4.62 8.53 1.97
N LEU A 394 -3.63 8.23 1.16
CA LEU A 394 -3.00 9.11 0.18
C LEU A 394 -3.07 8.41 -1.19
N ASP A 395 -3.84 8.97 -2.12
CA ASP A 395 -3.95 8.42 -3.48
C ASP A 395 -2.56 8.33 -4.14
N ALA A 396 -2.22 7.12 -4.58
CA ALA A 396 -0.97 6.77 -5.22
C ALA A 396 -1.21 6.14 -6.60
N THR A 397 -2.43 6.12 -7.12
CA THR A 397 -2.82 5.41 -8.35
C THR A 397 -1.97 5.81 -9.55
N PRO A 398 -1.80 7.12 -9.87
CA PRO A 398 -0.97 7.53 -11.00
C PRO A 398 0.50 7.15 -10.83
N PHE A 399 1.01 7.22 -9.59
CA PHE A 399 2.40 6.85 -9.28
C PHE A 399 2.64 5.35 -9.46
N VAL A 400 1.78 4.52 -8.86
CA VAL A 400 1.88 3.05 -8.89
C VAL A 400 1.78 2.53 -10.32
N ARG A 401 0.76 2.94 -11.08
CA ARG A 401 0.58 2.50 -12.48
C ARG A 401 1.81 2.81 -13.34
N GLN A 402 2.36 4.02 -13.23
CA GLN A 402 3.51 4.45 -14.03
C GLN A 402 4.83 3.76 -13.61
N CYS A 403 5.01 3.47 -12.31
CA CYS A 403 6.11 2.64 -11.85
C CYS A 403 6.00 1.20 -12.38
N MET A 404 4.79 0.61 -12.36
CA MET A 404 4.55 -0.73 -12.89
C MET A 404 4.71 -0.82 -14.41
N LYS A 405 4.40 0.25 -15.16
CA LYS A 405 4.69 0.39 -16.60
C LYS A 405 6.18 0.60 -16.91
N GLY A 406 7.03 0.80 -15.89
CA GLY A 406 8.46 1.10 -16.06
C GLY A 406 8.75 2.53 -16.53
N ALA A 407 7.75 3.41 -16.59
CA ALA A 407 7.92 4.82 -16.97
C ALA A 407 8.61 5.63 -15.85
N TYR A 408 8.41 5.23 -14.58
CA TYR A 408 9.07 5.83 -13.43
C TYR A 408 9.94 4.80 -12.69
N ASN A 409 11.12 5.22 -12.26
CA ASN A 409 11.88 4.48 -11.25
C ASN A 409 11.15 4.56 -9.91
N ASN A 410 11.01 3.41 -9.24
CA ASN A 410 10.40 3.36 -7.90
C ASN A 410 11.42 3.76 -6.80
N TYR A 411 11.46 5.05 -6.49
CA TYR A 411 12.13 5.60 -5.32
C TYR A 411 11.16 5.92 -4.16
N GLY A 412 9.91 5.47 -4.24
CA GLY A 412 8.87 5.79 -3.26
C GLY A 412 8.38 7.25 -3.30
N VAL A 413 7.80 7.67 -2.20
CA VAL A 413 7.21 9.00 -2.01
C VAL A 413 7.78 9.69 -0.77
N VAL A 414 7.77 11.02 -0.80
CA VAL A 414 7.90 11.85 0.39
C VAL A 414 6.51 12.33 0.81
N ILE A 415 6.15 12.08 2.06
CA ILE A 415 4.94 12.57 2.71
C ILE A 415 5.33 13.81 3.51
N LYS A 416 4.74 14.95 3.14
CA LYS A 416 4.99 16.26 3.77
C LYS A 416 3.79 17.17 3.67
N GLU A 417 3.80 18.23 4.47
CA GLU A 417 2.81 19.30 4.36
C GLU A 417 2.90 19.96 2.97
N PRO A 418 1.78 20.41 2.36
CA PRO A 418 1.82 21.19 1.12
C PRO A 418 2.68 22.44 1.23
N THR A 419 2.64 23.10 2.39
CA THR A 419 3.38 24.33 2.71
C THR A 419 4.07 24.14 4.07
N GLU A 420 5.39 24.35 4.13
CA GLU A 420 6.21 24.04 5.32
C GLU A 420 6.72 25.29 6.06
N TRP A 421 6.24 26.49 5.68
CA TRP A 421 6.59 27.75 6.35
C TRP A 421 5.42 28.21 7.23
N ASN A 422 5.67 28.50 8.51
CA ASN A 422 4.69 29.00 9.48
C ASN A 422 3.52 28.04 9.78
N SER A 423 3.67 26.72 9.61
CA SER A 423 2.68 25.73 10.02
C SER A 423 2.93 25.29 11.48
N SER A 424 1.93 25.42 12.37
CA SER A 424 2.00 24.83 13.72
C SER A 424 1.61 23.34 13.73
N GLN A 425 1.83 22.67 12.59
CA GLN A 425 1.19 21.42 12.25
C GLN A 425 2.24 20.31 12.36
N LYS A 426 2.30 19.70 13.53
CA LYS A 426 3.14 18.54 13.80
C LYS A 426 2.26 17.31 13.88
N THR A 427 2.62 16.27 13.14
CA THR A 427 1.94 14.97 13.20
C THR A 427 2.97 13.84 13.34
N LYS A 428 2.68 12.92 14.26
CA LYS A 428 3.44 11.68 14.46
C LYS A 428 2.63 10.53 13.88
N PHE A 429 3.27 9.68 13.09
CA PHE A 429 2.72 8.44 12.56
C PHE A 429 3.54 7.25 13.04
N TYR A 430 2.95 6.05 12.94
CA TYR A 430 3.70 4.81 13.09
C TYR A 430 4.55 4.54 11.84
N SER A 431 5.79 4.10 12.03
CA SER A 431 6.65 3.58 10.96
C SER A 431 6.43 2.08 10.73
N SER A 432 7.13 1.52 9.75
CA SER A 432 7.30 0.09 9.60
C SER A 432 7.88 -0.56 10.87
N ASP A 433 8.86 0.05 11.55
CA ASP A 433 9.38 -0.55 12.78
C ASP A 433 8.37 -0.69 13.94
N ALA A 434 7.17 -0.10 13.82
CA ALA A 434 6.09 -0.24 14.79
C ALA A 434 5.47 -1.65 14.82
N PRO A 435 4.84 -2.06 15.94
CA PRO A 435 4.11 -3.32 16.01
C PRO A 435 2.87 -3.31 15.09
N SER A 436 2.60 -4.46 14.47
CA SER A 436 1.33 -4.73 13.79
C SER A 436 0.15 -4.53 14.77
N PRO A 437 -1.00 -3.98 14.35
CA PRO A 437 -1.39 -3.66 12.98
C PRO A 437 -1.15 -2.18 12.62
N ASN A 438 -0.10 -1.52 13.12
CA ASN A 438 0.05 -0.06 12.94
C ASN A 438 0.94 0.36 11.75
N LYS A 439 1.58 -0.61 11.08
CA LYS A 439 2.58 -0.39 10.03
C LYS A 439 1.96 0.27 8.78
N PRO A 440 2.64 1.21 8.10
CA PRO A 440 2.15 1.77 6.83
C PRO A 440 1.91 0.70 5.76
N GLU A 441 0.91 0.92 4.91
CA GLU A 441 0.45 -0.05 3.90
C GLU A 441 0.37 0.61 2.52
N LEU A 442 0.74 -0.11 1.47
CA LEU A 442 0.34 0.19 0.09
C LEU A 442 -0.80 -0.75 -0.29
N ILE A 443 -1.98 -0.18 -0.51
CA ILE A 443 -3.15 -0.91 -0.97
C ILE A 443 -3.26 -0.75 -2.49
N ILE A 444 -3.41 -1.87 -3.20
CA ILE A 444 -3.71 -1.90 -4.64
C ILE A 444 -4.96 -2.76 -4.83
N GLU A 445 -6.03 -2.15 -5.31
CA GLU A 445 -7.23 -2.82 -5.76
C GLU A 445 -7.15 -3.06 -7.26
N TYR A 446 -7.49 -4.26 -7.69
CA TYR A 446 -7.32 -4.66 -9.07
C TYR A 446 -8.31 -5.72 -9.53
N LEU A 447 -8.60 -5.70 -10.83
CA LEU A 447 -9.48 -6.67 -11.47
C LEU A 447 -8.85 -8.06 -11.54
N SER A 448 -9.68 -9.09 -11.42
CA SER A 448 -9.28 -10.49 -11.63
C SER A 448 -8.78 -10.72 -13.07
N SER A 449 -9.51 -10.16 -14.03
CA SER A 449 -9.22 -10.14 -15.47
C SER A 449 -9.64 -8.78 -16.05
N LEU A 450 -8.97 -8.37 -17.12
CA LEU A 450 -9.41 -7.21 -17.90
C LEU A 450 -10.69 -7.60 -18.67
N PRO A 451 -11.68 -6.71 -18.81
CA PRO A 451 -12.86 -6.96 -19.63
C PRO A 451 -12.47 -7.03 -21.11
N ASN A 452 -13.34 -7.62 -21.93
CA ASN A 452 -13.23 -7.58 -23.39
C ASN A 452 -14.11 -6.46 -23.99
N ALA A 453 -13.85 -6.15 -25.26
CA ALA A 453 -14.75 -5.39 -26.11
C ALA A 453 -15.46 -6.35 -27.08
N ARG A 454 -16.76 -6.12 -27.33
CA ARG A 454 -17.56 -6.91 -28.28
C ARG A 454 -17.83 -6.10 -29.53
N LEU A 455 -17.28 -6.55 -30.65
CA LEU A 455 -17.52 -5.95 -31.96
C LEU A 455 -18.50 -6.82 -32.76
N VAL A 456 -19.64 -6.25 -33.14
CA VAL A 456 -20.73 -6.98 -33.81
C VAL A 456 -20.96 -6.42 -35.21
N GLY A 457 -20.58 -7.21 -36.22
CA GLY A 457 -20.87 -6.93 -37.62
C GLY A 457 -21.98 -7.83 -38.15
N VAL A 458 -23.13 -7.26 -38.50
CA VAL A 458 -24.23 -8.03 -39.10
C VAL A 458 -23.94 -8.31 -40.57
N VAL A 459 -23.88 -9.59 -40.95
CA VAL A 459 -23.55 -10.00 -42.32
C VAL A 459 -24.71 -9.70 -43.27
N ASN A 460 -24.37 -9.07 -44.40
CA ASN A 460 -25.29 -8.59 -45.43
C ASN A 460 -24.95 -9.24 -46.80
N SER A 461 -25.96 -9.41 -47.65
CA SER A 461 -25.82 -9.92 -49.04
C SER A 461 -25.49 -8.84 -50.10
N GLY A 462 -25.10 -7.62 -49.70
CA GLY A 462 -24.80 -6.48 -50.56
C GLY A 462 -24.25 -5.15 -49.95
N HIS A 463 -24.22 -4.96 -48.62
CA HIS A 463 -23.58 -3.80 -47.94
C HIS A 463 -22.41 -4.21 -47.04
N ASP A 464 -21.43 -3.32 -46.86
CA ASP A 464 -20.25 -3.57 -46.03
C ASP A 464 -20.47 -3.12 -44.57
N HIS A 465 -20.68 -4.10 -43.69
CA HIS A 465 -20.74 -3.90 -42.23
C HIS A 465 -19.56 -4.54 -41.50
N LEU A 466 -18.50 -4.91 -42.23
CA LEU A 466 -17.44 -5.78 -41.72
C LEU A 466 -16.06 -5.13 -41.78
N SER A 467 -15.81 -4.21 -42.73
CA SER A 467 -14.46 -3.66 -42.96
C SER A 467 -13.87 -2.92 -41.77
N TRP A 468 -14.70 -2.38 -40.88
CA TRP A 468 -14.28 -1.66 -39.68
C TRP A 468 -13.72 -2.58 -38.58
N LEU A 469 -14.10 -3.86 -38.57
CA LEU A 469 -13.89 -4.74 -37.41
C LEU A 469 -12.42 -4.99 -37.09
N ILE A 470 -11.61 -5.27 -38.11
CA ILE A 470 -10.18 -5.58 -37.93
C ILE A 470 -9.41 -4.31 -37.50
N PRO A 471 -9.51 -3.17 -38.21
CA PRO A 471 -8.87 -1.94 -37.78
C PRO A 471 -9.31 -1.48 -36.38
N THR A 472 -10.63 -1.52 -36.09
CA THR A 472 -11.14 -1.14 -34.77
C THR A 472 -10.65 -2.08 -33.66
N ARG A 473 -10.58 -3.39 -33.91
CA ARG A 473 -10.03 -4.34 -32.94
C ARG A 473 -8.59 -3.98 -32.59
N ASP A 474 -7.76 -3.71 -33.60
CA ASP A 474 -6.34 -3.47 -33.40
C ASP A 474 -6.12 -2.25 -32.49
N TYR A 475 -6.87 -1.16 -32.67
CA TYR A 475 -6.84 0.00 -31.76
C TYR A 475 -7.34 -0.32 -30.33
N LEU A 476 -8.40 -1.12 -30.22
CA LEU A 476 -8.98 -1.45 -28.90
C LEU A 476 -8.12 -2.43 -28.08
N GLU A 477 -7.31 -3.26 -28.74
CA GLU A 477 -6.35 -4.13 -28.05
C GLU A 477 -5.27 -3.32 -27.31
N ASP A 478 -5.02 -2.07 -27.73
CA ASP A 478 -4.11 -1.13 -27.06
C ASP A 478 -4.79 -0.31 -25.93
N CYS A 479 -6.12 -0.37 -25.80
CA CYS A 479 -6.91 0.32 -24.77
C CYS A 479 -7.06 -0.46 -23.44
N ASP A 480 -6.07 -1.27 -23.07
CA ASP A 480 -6.05 -2.09 -21.85
C ASP A 480 -7.17 -3.17 -21.76
N PHE A 481 -7.87 -3.51 -22.85
CA PHE A 481 -8.83 -4.65 -22.88
C PHE A 481 -8.09 -6.01 -22.90
N SER A 482 -8.73 -7.09 -22.40
CA SER A 482 -8.19 -8.45 -22.56
C SER A 482 -8.25 -8.96 -23.98
N SER A 483 -9.27 -8.55 -24.73
CA SER A 483 -9.45 -8.81 -26.16
C SER A 483 -10.52 -7.89 -26.75
N ALA A 484 -10.49 -7.69 -28.07
CA ALA A 484 -11.61 -7.16 -28.82
C ALA A 484 -12.22 -8.27 -29.71
N ASP A 485 -13.29 -8.89 -29.19
CA ASP A 485 -13.92 -10.07 -29.77
C ASP A 485 -14.79 -9.69 -30.98
N ILE A 486 -14.39 -10.15 -32.16
CA ILE A 486 -15.14 -9.97 -33.41
C ILE A 486 -16.24 -11.04 -33.53
N ASN A 487 -17.49 -10.59 -33.66
CA ASN A 487 -18.67 -11.44 -33.80
C ASN A 487 -19.38 -11.11 -35.12
N LEU A 488 -19.52 -12.12 -35.98
CA LEU A 488 -20.06 -11.97 -37.33
C LEU A 488 -21.23 -12.92 -37.56
N GLY A 489 -22.31 -12.41 -38.16
CA GLY A 489 -23.39 -13.26 -38.65
C GLY A 489 -24.76 -12.61 -38.62
N ALA A 490 -25.77 -13.48 -38.59
CA ALA A 490 -27.13 -13.14 -38.22
C ALA A 490 -27.34 -13.50 -36.74
N PHE A 491 -27.91 -12.58 -35.97
CA PHE A 491 -27.99 -12.71 -34.51
C PHE A 491 -29.45 -12.82 -34.04
N ALA A 492 -29.65 -13.62 -32.99
CA ALA A 492 -30.87 -13.57 -32.21
C ALA A 492 -30.79 -12.42 -31.19
N VAL A 493 -31.94 -11.90 -30.77
CA VAL A 493 -32.01 -10.89 -29.69
C VAL A 493 -31.36 -11.40 -28.40
N SER A 494 -31.54 -12.69 -28.08
CA SER A 494 -30.90 -13.32 -26.92
C SER A 494 -29.37 -13.34 -26.99
N THR A 495 -28.79 -13.43 -28.20
CA THR A 495 -27.34 -13.35 -28.39
C THR A 495 -26.84 -11.94 -28.06
N ILE A 496 -27.53 -10.91 -28.52
CA ILE A 496 -27.20 -9.52 -28.18
C ILE A 496 -27.35 -9.26 -26.67
N HIS A 497 -28.37 -9.82 -26.03
CA HIS A 497 -28.49 -9.75 -24.56
C HIS A 497 -27.26 -10.35 -23.87
N SER A 498 -26.76 -11.51 -24.31
CA SER A 498 -25.58 -12.13 -23.70
C SER A 498 -24.28 -11.35 -23.89
N TYR A 499 -24.21 -10.45 -24.88
CA TYR A 499 -23.07 -9.56 -25.08
C TYR A 499 -23.19 -8.27 -24.27
N LEU A 500 -24.41 -7.85 -23.93
CA LEU A 500 -24.69 -6.62 -23.20
C LEU A 500 -24.78 -6.84 -21.68
N ASP A 501 -25.41 -7.92 -21.24
CA ASP A 501 -25.62 -8.28 -19.84
C ASP A 501 -24.61 -9.38 -19.45
N THR A 502 -23.38 -8.96 -19.15
CA THR A 502 -22.26 -9.83 -18.84
C THR A 502 -21.24 -9.12 -17.94
N ASP A 503 -20.52 -9.90 -17.13
CA ASP A 503 -19.38 -9.44 -16.31
C ASP A 503 -18.05 -9.41 -17.07
N SER A 504 -18.04 -9.86 -18.33
CA SER A 504 -16.81 -10.04 -19.10
C SER A 504 -16.54 -8.94 -20.11
N SER A 505 -17.53 -8.11 -20.45
CA SER A 505 -17.44 -7.11 -21.51
C SER A 505 -17.69 -5.72 -20.94
N ALA A 506 -16.84 -4.76 -21.28
CA ALA A 506 -17.02 -3.36 -20.89
C ALA A 506 -17.34 -2.44 -22.07
N MET A 507 -17.26 -2.97 -23.30
CA MET A 507 -17.57 -2.22 -24.51
C MET A 507 -18.38 -3.07 -25.48
N PHE A 508 -19.37 -2.46 -26.11
CA PHE A 508 -20.12 -3.07 -27.20
C PHE A 508 -20.20 -2.11 -28.38
N ILE A 509 -19.71 -2.51 -29.54
CA ILE A 509 -19.89 -1.78 -30.80
C ILE A 509 -20.68 -2.64 -31.76
N SER A 510 -21.74 -2.06 -32.33
CA SER A 510 -22.52 -2.71 -33.37
C SER A 510 -22.53 -1.90 -34.64
N ARG A 511 -22.39 -2.59 -35.78
CA ARG A 511 -22.59 -2.05 -37.12
C ARG A 511 -23.69 -2.81 -37.82
N SER A 512 -24.79 -2.12 -38.10
CA SER A 512 -25.94 -2.72 -38.81
C SER A 512 -26.83 -1.69 -39.52
N HIS A 513 -27.97 -2.13 -40.05
CA HIS A 513 -29.10 -1.27 -40.38
C HIS A 513 -29.85 -0.87 -39.12
N GLY A 514 -30.46 0.31 -39.18
CA GLY A 514 -31.26 0.86 -38.10
C GLY A 514 -32.71 1.02 -38.54
N TRP A 515 -33.62 0.99 -37.58
CA TRP A 515 -35.05 1.09 -37.78
C TRP A 515 -35.68 2.02 -36.74
N VAL A 516 -36.79 2.65 -37.10
CA VAL A 516 -37.56 3.54 -36.21
C VAL A 516 -39.00 3.07 -36.19
N GLU A 517 -39.56 2.95 -35.00
CA GLU A 517 -40.97 2.65 -34.80
C GLU A 517 -41.74 3.90 -34.41
N PHE A 518 -42.94 4.02 -35.00
CA PHE A 518 -43.87 5.11 -34.76
C PHE A 518 -45.22 4.53 -34.33
N ASP A 519 -45.92 5.24 -33.44
CA ASP A 519 -47.31 4.95 -33.14
C ASP A 519 -48.25 5.41 -34.26
N ASN A 520 -49.55 5.14 -34.11
CA ASN A 520 -50.58 5.54 -35.08
C ASN A 520 -50.74 7.08 -35.20
N TYR A 521 -50.10 7.86 -34.32
CA TYR A 521 -50.12 9.31 -34.31
C TYR A 521 -48.84 9.92 -34.89
N GLY A 522 -47.89 9.09 -35.33
CA GLY A 522 -46.60 9.52 -35.87
C GLY A 522 -45.56 9.88 -34.81
N ASN A 523 -45.79 9.57 -33.53
CA ASN A 523 -44.79 9.77 -32.49
C ASN A 523 -43.82 8.58 -32.48
N GLN A 524 -42.52 8.87 -32.36
CA GLN A 524 -41.51 7.83 -32.21
C GLN A 524 -41.71 7.07 -30.89
N THR A 525 -41.82 5.75 -30.98
CA THR A 525 -41.96 4.85 -29.82
C THR A 525 -40.71 4.05 -29.52
N ALA A 526 -39.86 3.78 -30.51
CA ALA A 526 -38.61 3.06 -30.34
C ALA A 526 -37.63 3.30 -31.50
N THR A 527 -36.35 3.04 -31.25
CA THR A 527 -35.36 2.79 -32.31
C THR A 527 -34.88 1.34 -32.21
N ALA A 528 -34.35 0.78 -33.29
CA ALA A 528 -33.91 -0.61 -33.31
C ALA A 528 -32.69 -0.83 -34.21
N LEU A 529 -31.93 -1.88 -33.88
CA LEU A 529 -30.95 -2.50 -34.77
C LEU A 529 -31.59 -3.66 -35.50
N VAL A 530 -31.30 -3.79 -36.78
CA VAL A 530 -31.60 -5.02 -37.53
C VAL A 530 -30.48 -6.02 -37.25
N LEU A 531 -30.80 -7.27 -36.90
CA LEU A 531 -29.82 -8.28 -36.48
C LEU A 531 -29.54 -9.34 -37.55
N ASN A 532 -30.26 -9.31 -38.67
CA ASN A 532 -30.04 -10.17 -39.83
C ASN A 532 -30.46 -9.45 -41.11
N ASP A 533 -30.00 -9.94 -42.25
CA ASP A 533 -30.33 -9.39 -43.56
C ASP A 533 -31.25 -10.34 -44.35
N ASP A 534 -32.24 -10.93 -43.67
CA ASP A 534 -33.29 -11.69 -44.35
C ASP A 534 -34.44 -10.74 -44.69
N PRO A 535 -34.60 -10.32 -45.97
CA PRO A 535 -35.63 -9.38 -46.36
C PRO A 535 -37.05 -9.91 -46.12
N ASN A 536 -37.20 -11.21 -45.90
CA ASN A 536 -38.49 -11.85 -45.61
C ASN A 536 -38.72 -12.05 -44.10
N ASN A 537 -37.70 -11.91 -43.27
CA ASN A 537 -37.78 -12.19 -41.83
C ASN A 537 -36.73 -11.42 -41.00
N TYR A 538 -36.90 -10.11 -40.92
CA TYR A 538 -36.03 -9.26 -40.11
C TYR A 538 -36.14 -9.59 -38.62
N VAL A 539 -35.00 -9.85 -37.99
CA VAL A 539 -34.85 -9.87 -36.54
C VAL A 539 -34.45 -8.46 -36.10
N MET A 540 -35.23 -7.84 -35.22
CA MET A 540 -34.98 -6.48 -34.75
C MET A 540 -34.74 -6.45 -33.25
N TYR A 541 -33.65 -5.79 -32.84
CA TYR A 541 -33.35 -5.47 -31.47
C TYR A 541 -33.82 -4.05 -31.15
N ARG A 542 -34.93 -3.94 -30.42
CA ARG A 542 -35.62 -2.66 -30.18
C ARG A 542 -35.16 -2.06 -28.86
N SER A 543 -35.23 -0.75 -28.73
CA SER A 543 -34.85 -0.04 -27.50
C SER A 543 -35.60 -0.58 -26.27
N TYR A 544 -36.90 -0.86 -26.38
CA TYR A 544 -37.66 -1.45 -25.27
C TYR A 544 -37.31 -2.92 -24.99
N SER A 545 -36.59 -3.65 -25.86
CA SER A 545 -36.17 -5.02 -25.61
C SER A 545 -35.22 -5.11 -24.42
N MET A 546 -34.32 -4.13 -24.26
CA MET A 546 -33.49 -3.97 -23.05
C MET A 546 -34.35 -3.86 -21.79
N ASN A 547 -35.46 -3.13 -21.89
CA ASN A 547 -36.36 -2.94 -20.76
C ASN A 547 -37.13 -4.19 -20.39
N THR A 548 -37.73 -4.85 -21.38
CA THR A 548 -38.53 -6.05 -21.16
C THR A 548 -37.70 -7.24 -20.65
N ALA A 549 -36.42 -7.30 -21.06
CA ALA A 549 -35.52 -8.36 -20.64
C ALA A 549 -34.90 -8.15 -19.26
N GLY A 550 -34.99 -6.93 -18.71
CA GLY A 550 -34.45 -6.63 -17.39
C GLY A 550 -32.92 -6.55 -17.36
N LEU A 551 -32.27 -6.22 -18.47
CA LEU A 551 -30.80 -6.29 -18.57
C LEU A 551 -30.12 -5.39 -17.53
N ASN A 552 -29.00 -5.88 -16.98
CA ASN A 552 -28.07 -5.11 -16.16
C ASN A 552 -26.84 -4.72 -16.97
N LEU A 553 -26.67 -3.42 -17.25
CA LEU A 553 -25.58 -2.92 -18.09
C LEU A 553 -24.51 -2.17 -17.29
N THR A 554 -24.45 -2.35 -15.96
CA THR A 554 -23.51 -1.63 -15.08
C THR A 554 -22.03 -1.87 -15.41
N ASN A 555 -21.71 -2.97 -16.08
CA ASN A 555 -20.33 -3.27 -16.49
C ASN A 555 -19.93 -2.58 -17.81
N MET A 556 -20.89 -2.01 -18.55
CA MET A 556 -20.64 -1.38 -19.84
C MET A 556 -20.20 0.08 -19.66
N GLN A 557 -18.92 0.34 -19.93
CA GLN A 557 -18.39 1.69 -20.05
C GLN A 557 -18.96 2.40 -21.28
N LEU A 558 -18.97 1.71 -22.43
CA LEU A 558 -19.43 2.29 -23.69
C LEU A 558 -20.24 1.31 -24.55
N ILE A 559 -21.40 1.76 -25.00
CA ILE A 559 -22.21 1.07 -26.01
C ILE A 559 -22.39 1.96 -27.24
N LEU A 560 -21.86 1.54 -28.38
CA LEU A 560 -21.92 2.27 -29.65
C LEU A 560 -22.86 1.56 -30.65
N PHE A 561 -23.97 2.22 -30.98
CA PHE A 561 -25.00 1.74 -31.90
C PHE A 561 -24.85 2.39 -33.30
N VAL A 562 -23.94 1.87 -34.13
CA VAL A 562 -23.63 2.41 -35.47
C VAL A 562 -24.61 1.92 -36.53
N ALA A 563 -25.76 2.58 -36.59
CA ALA A 563 -26.77 2.38 -37.61
C ALA A 563 -27.66 3.62 -37.79
N CYS A 564 -28.50 3.61 -38.82
CA CYS A 564 -29.41 4.72 -39.12
C CYS A 564 -30.37 5.00 -37.96
N SER A 565 -30.47 6.26 -37.56
CA SER A 565 -31.51 6.74 -36.64
C SER A 565 -31.56 6.02 -35.27
N THR A 566 -30.49 5.37 -34.83
CA THR A 566 -30.42 4.66 -33.54
C THR A 566 -30.60 5.58 -32.34
N GLY A 567 -30.20 6.85 -32.47
CA GLY A 567 -30.33 7.91 -31.48
C GLY A 567 -31.42 8.94 -31.82
N LEU A 568 -32.36 8.65 -32.72
CA LEU A 568 -33.44 9.58 -33.04
C LEU A 568 -34.24 9.95 -31.78
N GLY A 569 -34.65 11.21 -31.67
CA GLY A 569 -35.30 11.76 -30.47
C GLY A 569 -34.33 12.34 -29.43
N GLY A 570 -33.01 12.18 -29.63
CA GLY A 570 -31.99 12.80 -28.78
C GLY A 570 -31.83 12.16 -27.40
N GLU A 571 -31.02 12.79 -26.55
CA GLU A 571 -30.78 12.34 -25.18
C GLU A 571 -32.08 12.41 -24.34
N GLY A 572 -32.42 11.31 -23.67
CA GLY A 572 -33.69 11.18 -22.94
C GLY A 572 -34.88 10.72 -23.79
N GLY A 573 -34.68 10.51 -25.10
CA GLY A 573 -35.72 10.03 -26.01
C GLY A 573 -35.97 8.51 -25.95
N ASN A 574 -37.02 8.04 -26.62
CA ASN A 574 -37.33 6.61 -26.75
C ASN A 574 -36.42 5.92 -27.78
N ASN A 575 -35.13 5.81 -27.46
CA ASN A 575 -34.09 5.29 -28.35
C ASN A 575 -33.08 4.38 -27.63
N LEU A 576 -32.26 3.67 -28.42
CA LEU A 576 -31.29 2.68 -27.94
C LEU A 576 -30.29 3.28 -26.94
N PRO A 577 -29.57 4.40 -27.21
CA PRO A 577 -28.61 4.96 -26.26
C PRO A 577 -29.24 5.35 -24.92
N THR A 578 -30.40 6.01 -24.94
CA THR A 578 -31.08 6.43 -23.71
C THR A 578 -31.49 5.23 -22.86
N VAL A 579 -32.04 4.18 -23.47
CA VAL A 579 -32.45 3.00 -22.71
C VAL A 579 -31.24 2.25 -22.16
N ALA A 580 -30.14 2.14 -22.92
CA ALA A 580 -28.92 1.51 -22.45
C ALA A 580 -28.37 2.17 -21.17
N VAL A 581 -28.28 3.51 -21.13
CA VAL A 581 -27.86 4.25 -19.94
C VAL A 581 -28.83 4.09 -18.78
N SER A 582 -30.14 4.07 -19.06
CA SER A 582 -31.15 3.80 -18.02
C SER A 582 -31.02 2.40 -17.38
N ARG A 583 -30.28 1.49 -18.01
CA ARG A 583 -29.96 0.14 -17.52
C ARG A 583 -28.59 0.01 -16.86
N GLY A 584 -27.86 1.12 -16.71
CA GLY A 584 -26.61 1.16 -15.95
C GLY A 584 -25.36 1.32 -16.82
N ALA A 585 -25.47 1.33 -18.15
CA ALA A 585 -24.31 1.64 -18.99
C ALA A 585 -23.83 3.07 -18.68
N GLN A 586 -22.52 3.25 -18.52
CA GLN A 586 -21.95 4.56 -18.20
C GLN A 586 -22.21 5.56 -19.34
N THR A 587 -21.96 5.13 -20.58
CA THR A 587 -22.16 5.95 -21.78
C THR A 587 -22.67 5.12 -22.95
N ALA A 588 -23.58 5.71 -23.74
CA ALA A 588 -24.03 5.12 -24.99
C ALA A 588 -24.14 6.15 -26.10
N VAL A 589 -23.79 5.74 -27.33
CA VAL A 589 -23.78 6.61 -28.50
C VAL A 589 -24.61 6.00 -29.63
N GLY A 590 -25.42 6.83 -30.28
CA GLY A 590 -26.15 6.48 -31.50
C GLY A 590 -26.24 7.67 -32.45
N PHE A 591 -27.01 7.54 -33.53
CA PHE A 591 -27.11 8.58 -34.56
C PHE A 591 -28.56 9.00 -34.78
N SER A 592 -28.84 10.30 -34.84
CA SER A 592 -30.21 10.83 -35.04
C SER A 592 -30.64 10.94 -36.51
N SER A 593 -29.79 10.56 -37.47
CA SER A 593 -30.07 10.63 -38.91
C SER A 593 -29.71 9.33 -39.65
N ILE A 594 -30.03 9.29 -40.94
CA ILE A 594 -29.60 8.22 -41.84
C ILE A 594 -28.10 8.35 -42.05
N VAL A 595 -27.35 7.28 -41.79
CA VAL A 595 -25.89 7.26 -41.91
C VAL A 595 -25.44 6.57 -43.20
N SER A 596 -24.37 7.09 -43.83
CA SER A 596 -23.72 6.47 -44.98
C SER A 596 -22.96 5.21 -44.56
N CYS A 597 -23.13 4.13 -45.33
CA CYS A 597 -22.61 2.81 -44.97
C CYS A 597 -21.07 2.78 -44.87
N ASN A 598 -20.36 3.18 -45.92
CA ASN A 598 -18.89 3.15 -45.93
C ASN A 598 -18.30 4.19 -44.97
N ALA A 599 -18.89 5.38 -44.89
CA ALA A 599 -18.42 6.40 -43.98
C ALA A 599 -18.59 5.98 -42.51
N ALA A 600 -19.62 5.19 -42.18
CA ALA A 600 -19.82 4.69 -40.83
C ALA A 600 -18.72 3.71 -40.39
N ASN A 601 -18.18 2.93 -41.33
CA ASN A 601 -17.05 2.06 -41.06
C ASN A 601 -15.80 2.89 -40.72
N THR A 602 -15.46 3.88 -41.56
CA THR A 602 -14.34 4.80 -41.30
C THR A 602 -14.52 5.59 -39.99
N TRP A 603 -15.74 6.04 -39.70
CA TRP A 603 -16.02 6.78 -38.46
C TRP A 603 -15.77 5.92 -37.22
N THR A 604 -16.15 4.64 -37.27
CA THR A 604 -15.98 3.71 -36.15
C THR A 604 -14.50 3.37 -35.92
N GLU A 605 -13.73 3.24 -37.00
CA GLU A 605 -12.27 3.06 -36.96
C GLU A 605 -11.58 4.26 -36.30
N LEU A 606 -11.81 5.48 -36.81
CA LEU A 606 -11.19 6.69 -36.27
C LEU A 606 -11.68 7.01 -34.85
N PHE A 607 -12.91 6.61 -34.50
CA PHE A 607 -13.39 6.71 -33.11
C PHE A 607 -12.55 5.82 -32.18
N ALA A 608 -12.23 4.59 -32.59
CA ALA A 608 -11.40 3.70 -31.79
C ALA A 608 -9.96 4.21 -31.64
N GLU A 609 -9.38 4.77 -32.70
CA GLU A 609 -8.08 5.47 -32.66
C GLU A 609 -8.09 6.63 -31.65
N CYS A 610 -9.14 7.46 -31.63
CA CYS A 610 -9.27 8.52 -30.63
C CYS A 610 -9.29 7.97 -29.19
N MET A 611 -9.90 6.80 -28.99
CA MET A 611 -9.93 6.18 -27.65
C MET A 611 -8.54 5.68 -27.24
N GLU A 612 -7.77 5.10 -28.16
CA GLU A 612 -6.35 4.74 -27.94
C GLU A 612 -5.52 5.98 -27.55
N ASP A 613 -5.76 7.10 -28.23
CA ASP A 613 -5.13 8.40 -27.94
C ASP A 613 -5.61 9.06 -26.63
N GLY A 614 -6.51 8.41 -25.88
CA GLY A 614 -6.98 8.84 -24.58
C GLY A 614 -8.04 9.96 -24.61
N PHE A 615 -8.78 10.08 -25.71
CA PHE A 615 -9.90 11.03 -25.80
C PHE A 615 -11.05 10.56 -24.91
N THR A 616 -11.82 11.53 -24.39
CA THR A 616 -13.17 11.21 -23.88
C THR A 616 -14.11 10.88 -25.04
N VAL A 617 -15.21 10.17 -24.75
CA VAL A 617 -16.25 9.85 -25.75
C VAL A 617 -16.78 11.12 -26.43
N GLU A 618 -16.99 12.20 -25.67
CA GLU A 618 -17.42 13.48 -26.24
C GLU A 618 -16.35 14.12 -27.12
N ASP A 619 -15.10 14.18 -26.66
CA ASP A 619 -14.01 14.77 -27.44
C ASP A 619 -13.82 14.04 -28.77
N ALA A 620 -13.88 12.70 -28.77
CA ALA A 620 -13.78 11.91 -29.99
C ALA A 620 -14.95 12.15 -30.95
N CYS A 621 -16.19 12.18 -30.45
CA CYS A 621 -17.36 12.46 -31.30
C CYS A 621 -17.29 13.87 -31.90
N VAL A 622 -16.88 14.87 -31.11
CA VAL A 622 -16.73 16.27 -31.56
C VAL A 622 -15.61 16.37 -32.59
N PHE A 623 -14.45 15.79 -32.32
CA PHE A 623 -13.31 15.76 -33.24
C PHE A 623 -13.70 15.19 -34.60
N LEU A 624 -14.38 14.05 -34.62
CA LEU A 624 -14.85 13.43 -35.87
C LEU A 624 -15.94 14.27 -36.55
N ALA A 625 -16.78 15.00 -35.83
CA ALA A 625 -17.75 15.88 -36.46
C ALA A 625 -17.14 17.13 -37.12
N GLU A 626 -15.91 17.50 -36.78
CA GLU A 626 -15.19 18.57 -37.46
C GLU A 626 -14.59 18.13 -38.80
N ASP A 627 -14.34 16.82 -38.98
CA ASP A 627 -13.77 16.29 -40.22
C ASP A 627 -14.72 16.54 -41.43
N PRO A 628 -14.24 17.22 -42.49
CA PRO A 628 -15.00 17.43 -43.71
C PRO A 628 -15.49 16.14 -44.39
N TYR A 629 -14.78 15.01 -44.25
CA TYR A 629 -15.11 13.72 -44.84
C TYR A 629 -16.50 13.22 -44.42
N PHE A 630 -16.94 13.55 -43.20
CA PHE A 630 -18.26 13.15 -42.69
C PHE A 630 -19.38 14.15 -43.01
N THR A 631 -19.12 15.19 -43.81
CA THR A 631 -20.15 16.16 -44.18
C THR A 631 -21.17 15.52 -45.13
N GLY A 632 -22.46 15.58 -44.77
CA GLY A 632 -23.54 14.99 -45.56
C GLY A 632 -23.67 13.47 -45.44
N THR A 633 -22.88 12.82 -44.59
CA THR A 633 -22.94 11.36 -44.36
C THR A 633 -23.87 10.95 -43.22
N GLY A 634 -24.44 11.91 -42.49
CA GLY A 634 -25.25 11.68 -41.29
C GLY A 634 -24.46 11.40 -40.01
N LEU A 635 -23.15 11.14 -40.09
CA LEU A 635 -22.34 10.77 -38.92
C LEU A 635 -22.04 11.93 -37.97
N LYS A 636 -22.25 13.17 -38.41
CA LYS A 636 -22.22 14.36 -37.55
C LYS A 636 -23.43 14.48 -36.63
N SER A 637 -24.45 13.64 -36.79
CA SER A 637 -25.69 13.68 -36.01
C SER A 637 -25.65 12.74 -34.78
N PHE A 638 -24.47 12.52 -34.22
CA PHE A 638 -24.30 11.64 -33.06
C PHE A 638 -25.12 12.13 -31.87
N VAL A 639 -25.54 11.20 -31.03
CA VAL A 639 -26.29 11.43 -29.79
C VAL A 639 -25.58 10.64 -28.72
N ILE A 640 -24.99 11.35 -27.75
CA ILE A 640 -24.35 10.79 -26.56
C ILE A 640 -25.38 10.86 -25.43
N CYS A 641 -25.61 9.73 -24.77
CA CYS A 641 -26.37 9.65 -23.52
C CYS A 641 -25.42 9.18 -22.41
N GLY A 642 -25.58 9.71 -21.20
CA GLY A 642 -24.78 9.29 -20.04
C GLY A 642 -23.55 10.18 -19.79
N ASP A 643 -22.47 9.59 -19.31
CA ASP A 643 -21.26 10.32 -18.92
C ASP A 643 -20.36 10.66 -20.12
N ARG A 644 -20.55 11.87 -20.67
CA ARG A 644 -19.75 12.41 -21.79
C ARG A 644 -18.24 12.37 -21.58
N SER A 645 -17.77 12.35 -20.33
CA SER A 645 -16.35 12.31 -19.98
C SER A 645 -15.75 10.91 -19.88
N THR A 646 -16.51 9.87 -20.20
CA THR A 646 -16.03 8.48 -20.23
C THR A 646 -14.79 8.38 -21.12
N MET A 647 -13.72 7.78 -20.59
CA MET A 647 -12.55 7.34 -21.35
C MET A 647 -12.53 5.82 -21.32
N LEU A 648 -12.06 5.18 -22.39
CA LEU A 648 -11.90 3.73 -22.39
C LEU A 648 -10.63 3.35 -21.65
N THR A 649 -10.79 2.63 -20.55
CA THR A 649 -9.70 1.94 -19.91
C THR A 649 -10.18 0.55 -19.55
N GLY A 650 -9.39 -0.50 -19.80
CA GLY A 650 -9.73 -1.84 -19.32
C GLY A 650 -9.80 -1.98 -17.78
N GLY A 651 -9.45 -0.94 -17.03
CA GLY A 651 -9.88 -0.78 -15.64
C GLY A 651 -11.25 -0.10 -15.60
N VAL A 652 -12.27 -0.81 -15.10
CA VAL A 652 -13.58 -0.22 -14.74
C VAL A 652 -13.46 0.64 -13.49
#